data_AF-A0A336TQJ5-F1
#
_entry.id   AF-A0A336TQJ5-F1
#
_cell.length_a   1.000
_cell.length_b   1.000
_cell.length_c   1.000
_cell.angle_alpha   90.00
_cell.angle_beta   90.00
_cell.angle_gamma   90.00
#
_symmetry.space_group_name_H-M   'P 1'
#
loop_
_entity.id
_entity.type
_entity.pdbx_description
1 polymer ?
#
loop_
_entity_poly.entity_id
_entity_poly.type
_entity_poly.pdbx_seq_one_letter_code
_entity_poly.pdbx_strand_id
1 'polypeptide(L)'
;MPRTRLFLPLSRPQANALEDRDCSSAALLAQWSIPSLAAVIAIQSLPTLAQTTDPSARLERALAGLIDAGFDLETAGQGDSFSSLVFSRFNPQLFSAGLNQLRSLSVRLLEPEDLDAEGYLTEDRKWDFEFTSRHAEALNPFTERFVDAAGKSFTLAPQQARAFRVFKSELDEDFHLQALAGTGKTFMIERLIDCLTSYRPLVLAMTKVQLDALQQRVGTGRVTGMTFSELAVRSLQLDVGRHGSRSFRLSMRRARVEMSQIANHLEFKPVGNLTPSQVASVANRTVFRYCTSRDAEIGVHHLPSLGGSYSVPQKELLVQCANRLWQETIFPSSSSLELPVRGYHRIKEVSLSSTAAVEPGFTHVIVDEAHDLPAPMAQFLDRCSIPVITLGDSCQRLDGAAVERAPHVRRREIFHSLRSGREMEAAVNTLIEQNPVVDVHPLEGNREQDTRVVFYSRPFIPEQPTTILVWSEWGMFEWFQRLANAKAQFSLLPGCEGGFRWFVLDCIGLYREGIRPTHGALFKYTSWDALRKDVSKRESAFDRIDRMLEKGYSTMDFERSLMKLDQAGKAPYKLGTVVAAKNSEVNSVMLAPELLDSSGSDRLDAARAFAAVYTGGTRARHQLYVPGHLQDWASDTAARARCS
;
A
#
# COMPACT_ATOMS: atom_id res chain seq x y z
N MET A 1 -13.32 11.24 26.71
CA MET A 1 -13.60 12.63 26.32
C MET A 1 -12.96 12.86 24.96
N PRO A 2 -13.71 13.16 23.89
CA PRO A 2 -13.08 13.61 22.66
C PRO A 2 -12.32 14.90 23.00
N ARG A 3 -11.05 14.99 22.63
CA ARG A 3 -10.29 16.25 22.77
C ARG A 3 -11.06 17.32 21.99
N THR A 4 -11.43 18.42 22.65
CA THR A 4 -12.04 19.58 22.02
C THR A 4 -11.13 20.00 20.86
N ARG A 5 -11.63 19.87 19.63
CA ARG A 5 -10.89 20.25 18.43
C ARG A 5 -11.18 21.71 18.17
N LEU A 6 -10.19 22.58 17.97
CA LEU A 6 -10.45 23.97 17.59
C LEU A 6 -10.22 24.13 16.09
N PHE A 7 -11.09 24.87 15.39
CA PHE A 7 -10.92 25.19 13.97
C PHE A 7 -10.52 26.65 13.82
N LEU A 8 -9.43 26.91 13.11
CA LEU A 8 -8.96 28.25 12.82
C LEU A 8 -9.42 28.67 11.41
N PRO A 9 -9.90 29.91 11.24
CA PRO A 9 -10.42 30.43 9.97
C PRO A 9 -9.32 30.78 8.97
N LEU A 10 -8.43 29.83 8.71
CA LEU A 10 -7.39 29.86 7.70
C LEU A 10 -7.40 28.50 6.99
N SER A 11 -7.24 28.51 5.67
CA SER A 11 -7.18 27.27 4.89
C SER A 11 -5.75 26.79 4.66
N ARG A 12 -5.58 25.51 4.34
CA ARG A 12 -4.25 24.98 4.01
C ARG A 12 -3.62 25.67 2.79
N PRO A 13 -4.32 25.91 1.66
CA PRO A 13 -3.74 26.64 0.54
C PRO A 13 -3.19 28.01 0.95
N GLN A 14 -3.91 28.75 1.80
CA GLN A 14 -3.44 30.02 2.37
C GLN A 14 -2.18 29.80 3.23
N ALA A 15 -2.18 28.82 4.14
CA ALA A 15 -1.02 28.52 4.99
C ALA A 15 0.23 28.16 4.16
N ASN A 16 0.09 27.33 3.13
CA ASN A 16 1.17 26.94 2.24
C ASN A 16 1.72 28.13 1.45
N ALA A 17 0.87 29.04 0.98
CA ALA A 17 1.29 30.26 0.27
C ALA A 17 2.14 31.20 1.13
N LEU A 18 1.98 31.16 2.47
CA LEU A 18 2.84 31.89 3.40
C LEU A 18 4.14 31.17 3.77
N GLU A 19 4.19 29.83 3.66
CA GLU A 19 5.44 29.07 3.80
C GLU A 19 6.31 29.15 2.54
N ASP A 20 5.71 29.47 1.38
CA ASP A 20 6.40 29.66 0.12
C ASP A 20 7.22 30.95 0.11
N ARG A 21 8.54 30.82 -0.11
CA ARG A 21 9.49 31.94 -0.11
C ARG A 21 9.46 32.76 -1.39
N ASP A 22 8.83 32.24 -2.45
CA ASP A 22 8.77 32.91 -3.75
C ASP A 22 7.55 33.85 -3.86
N CYS A 23 6.64 33.82 -2.88
CA CYS A 23 5.44 34.67 -2.83
C CYS A 23 5.62 35.91 -1.93
N SER A 24 5.05 37.05 -2.33
CA SER A 24 5.01 38.26 -1.51
C SER A 24 3.94 38.15 -0.42
N SER A 25 4.35 37.89 0.83
CA SER A 25 3.44 37.76 1.97
C SER A 25 2.59 39.02 2.19
N ALA A 26 3.10 40.21 1.89
CA ALA A 26 2.34 41.46 2.01
C ALA A 26 1.13 41.50 1.06
N ALA A 27 1.33 41.08 -0.19
CA ALA A 27 0.28 41.07 -1.20
C ALA A 27 -0.78 40.00 -0.90
N LEU A 28 -0.37 38.85 -0.35
CA LEU A 28 -1.29 37.79 0.06
C LEU A 28 -2.16 38.21 1.24
N LEU A 29 -1.55 38.71 2.32
CA LEU A 29 -2.27 39.12 3.53
C LEU A 29 -3.24 40.28 3.27
N ALA A 30 -2.92 41.18 2.34
CA ALA A 30 -3.82 42.27 1.97
C ALA A 30 -5.16 41.81 1.35
N GLN A 31 -5.23 40.58 0.82
CA GLN A 31 -6.42 40.04 0.15
C GLN A 31 -7.27 39.14 1.07
N TRP A 32 -6.82 38.86 2.29
CA TRP A 32 -7.48 37.90 3.16
C TRP A 32 -8.45 38.56 4.14
N SER A 33 -9.44 37.79 4.57
CA SER A 33 -10.43 38.24 5.55
C SER A 33 -9.79 38.48 6.92
N ILE A 34 -10.40 39.35 7.72
CA ILE A 34 -9.96 39.63 9.10
C ILE A 34 -9.83 38.35 9.94
N PRO A 35 -10.77 37.38 9.89
CA PRO A 35 -10.61 36.09 10.57
C PRO A 35 -9.36 35.32 10.13
N SER A 36 -9.06 35.24 8.83
CA SER A 36 -7.85 34.58 8.33
C SER A 36 -6.58 35.28 8.80
N LEU A 37 -6.57 36.61 8.83
CA LEU A 37 -5.47 37.40 9.36
C LEU A 37 -5.26 37.19 10.86
N ALA A 38 -6.35 37.14 11.63
CA ALA A 38 -6.31 36.82 13.06
C ALA A 38 -5.75 35.40 13.30
N ALA A 39 -6.14 34.43 12.47
CA ALA A 39 -5.63 33.07 12.52
C ALA A 39 -4.12 32.99 12.27
N VAL A 40 -3.55 33.79 11.36
CA VAL A 40 -2.10 33.85 11.14
C VAL A 40 -1.34 34.21 12.41
N ILE A 41 -1.78 35.25 13.12
CA ILE A 41 -1.18 35.68 14.39
C ILE A 41 -1.40 34.63 15.48
N ALA A 42 -2.59 34.03 15.55
CA ALA A 42 -2.91 32.97 16.49
C ALA A 42 -1.96 31.77 16.30
N ILE A 43 -1.73 31.32 15.06
CA ILE A 43 -0.81 30.22 14.75
C ILE A 43 0.62 30.56 15.14
N GLN A 44 1.11 31.77 14.82
CA GLN A 44 2.44 32.22 15.23
C GLN A 44 2.66 32.21 16.75
N SER A 45 1.58 32.39 17.53
CA SER A 45 1.64 32.39 19.01
C SER A 45 1.64 30.98 19.63
N LEU A 46 1.32 29.94 18.86
CA LEU A 46 1.22 28.56 19.33
C LEU A 46 2.46 28.03 20.04
N PRO A 47 3.70 28.23 19.53
CA PRO A 47 4.91 27.74 20.20
C PRO A 47 5.05 28.23 21.65
N THR A 48 4.55 29.43 21.93
CA THR A 48 4.53 30.02 23.28
C THR A 48 3.35 29.48 24.09
N LEU A 49 2.15 29.40 23.49
CA LEU A 49 0.92 28.96 24.16
C LEU A 49 0.93 27.46 24.51
N ALA A 50 1.66 26.64 23.75
CA ALA A 50 1.74 25.19 23.98
C ALA A 50 2.30 24.81 25.36
N GLN A 51 2.99 25.73 26.04
CA GLN A 51 3.55 25.53 27.38
C GLN A 51 2.57 25.85 28.51
N THR A 52 1.36 26.30 28.19
CA THR A 52 0.38 26.79 29.17
C THR A 52 -0.65 25.73 29.56
N THR A 53 -1.38 25.98 30.65
CA THR A 53 -2.58 25.21 31.01
C THR A 53 -3.73 25.54 30.05
N ASP A 54 -4.21 24.49 29.39
CA ASP A 54 -5.27 24.50 28.36
C ASP A 54 -4.98 25.43 27.15
N PRO A 55 -4.01 25.04 26.29
CA PRO A 55 -3.59 25.85 25.14
C PRO A 55 -4.71 26.14 24.15
N SER A 56 -5.62 25.20 23.91
CA SER A 56 -6.67 25.33 22.89
C SER A 56 -7.72 26.36 23.28
N ALA A 57 -8.19 26.36 24.53
CA ALA A 57 -9.14 27.39 25.00
C ALA A 57 -8.52 28.79 25.06
N ARG A 58 -7.22 28.89 25.35
CA ARG A 58 -6.50 30.17 25.30
C ARG A 58 -6.34 30.66 23.86
N LEU A 59 -6.04 29.75 22.93
CA LEU A 59 -5.93 30.06 21.51
C LEU A 59 -7.26 30.57 20.94
N GLU A 60 -8.38 29.92 21.30
CA GLU A 60 -9.71 30.35 20.86
C GLU A 60 -10.07 31.75 21.38
N ARG A 61 -9.80 32.04 22.67
CA ARG A 61 -10.01 33.39 23.22
C ARG A 61 -9.11 34.44 22.57
N ALA A 62 -7.85 34.10 22.29
CA ALA A 62 -6.92 34.98 21.59
C ALA A 62 -7.38 35.26 20.16
N LEU A 63 -7.86 34.24 19.44
CA LEU A 63 -8.44 34.37 18.12
C LEU A 63 -9.66 35.29 18.14
N ALA A 64 -10.61 35.07 19.05
CA ALA A 64 -11.80 35.90 19.19
C ALA A 64 -11.45 37.38 19.41
N GLY A 65 -10.52 37.67 20.35
CA GLY A 65 -10.08 39.04 20.61
C GLY A 65 -9.35 39.70 19.44
N LEU A 66 -8.61 38.92 18.64
CA LEU A 66 -7.95 39.42 17.42
C LEU A 66 -8.97 39.72 16.31
N ILE A 67 -10.02 38.91 16.19
CA ILE A 67 -11.12 39.15 15.24
C ILE A 67 -11.86 40.43 15.61
N ASP A 68 -12.26 40.59 16.88
CA ASP A 68 -12.94 41.78 17.38
C ASP A 68 -12.09 43.04 17.13
N ALA A 69 -10.81 43.01 17.52
CA ALA A 69 -9.89 44.13 17.30
C ALA A 69 -9.69 44.47 15.82
N GLY A 70 -9.70 43.47 14.94
CA GLY A 70 -9.58 43.68 13.49
C GLY A 70 -10.80 44.38 12.91
N PHE A 71 -12.01 43.95 13.28
CA PHE A 71 -13.25 44.60 12.83
C PHE A 71 -13.42 46.01 13.39
N ASP A 72 -13.10 46.22 14.67
CA ASP A 72 -13.15 47.54 15.30
C ASP A 72 -12.21 48.53 14.59
N LEU A 73 -11.02 48.08 14.22
CA LEU A 73 -10.02 48.91 13.54
C LEU A 73 -10.44 49.30 12.12
N GLU A 74 -10.95 48.35 11.32
CA GLU A 74 -11.44 48.64 9.97
C GLU A 74 -12.70 49.52 9.99
N THR A 75 -13.56 49.38 11.01
CA THR A 75 -14.76 50.21 11.19
C THR A 75 -14.41 51.64 11.62
N ALA A 76 -13.37 51.82 12.45
CA ALA A 76 -12.92 53.13 12.91
C ALA A 76 -12.31 54.00 11.77
N GLY A 77 -11.84 53.39 10.69
CA GLY A 77 -11.45 54.07 9.44
C GLY A 77 -10.28 55.07 9.56
N GLN A 78 -9.51 55.03 10.66
CA GLN A 78 -8.39 55.93 10.93
C GLN A 78 -7.15 55.14 11.34
N GLY A 79 -6.21 54.91 10.42
CA GLY A 79 -4.92 54.27 10.70
C GLY A 79 -4.46 53.24 9.65
N ASP A 80 -3.42 52.48 9.99
CA ASP A 80 -2.96 51.33 9.21
C ASP A 80 -4.01 50.22 9.20
N SER A 81 -4.28 49.59 8.04
CA SER A 81 -5.19 48.46 7.93
C SER A 81 -4.78 47.28 8.82
N PHE A 82 -5.73 46.42 9.20
CA PHE A 82 -5.43 45.25 10.02
C PHE A 82 -4.42 44.32 9.33
N SER A 83 -4.52 44.19 8.01
CA SER A 83 -3.57 43.44 7.18
C SER A 83 -2.14 43.99 7.24
N SER A 84 -1.97 45.31 7.29
CA SER A 84 -0.66 45.97 7.40
C SER A 84 -0.02 45.71 8.77
N LEU A 85 -0.82 45.73 9.84
CA LEU A 85 -0.37 45.38 11.19
C LEU A 85 0.04 43.92 11.30
N VAL A 86 -0.75 43.01 10.73
CA VAL A 86 -0.45 41.58 10.71
C VAL A 86 0.83 41.31 9.93
N PHE A 87 1.00 41.94 8.77
CA PHE A 87 2.24 41.84 7.99
C PHE A 87 3.46 42.33 8.78
N SER A 88 3.36 43.46 9.50
CA SER A 88 4.47 44.00 10.31
C SER A 88 4.93 43.05 11.43
N ARG A 89 4.06 42.16 11.91
CA ARG A 89 4.33 41.20 12.98
C ARG A 89 4.58 39.77 12.48
N PHE A 90 4.31 39.51 11.21
CA PHE A 90 4.42 38.17 10.65
C PHE A 90 5.86 37.67 10.70
N ASN A 91 6.05 36.49 11.29
CA ASN A 91 7.33 35.81 11.33
C ASN A 91 7.19 34.41 10.70
N PRO A 92 7.78 34.15 9.52
CA PRO A 92 7.64 32.87 8.82
C PRO A 92 8.12 31.66 9.64
N GLN A 93 9.18 31.82 10.44
CA GLN A 93 9.75 30.72 11.24
C GLN A 93 8.81 30.34 12.39
N LEU A 94 8.27 31.33 13.10
CA LEU A 94 7.31 31.10 14.17
C LEU A 94 5.98 30.58 13.64
N PHE A 95 5.53 31.07 12.49
CA PHE A 95 4.33 30.58 11.82
C PHE A 95 4.48 29.11 11.43
N SER A 96 5.57 28.73 10.77
CA SER A 96 5.85 27.33 10.40
C SER A 96 5.98 26.44 11.65
N ALA A 97 6.65 26.90 12.70
CA ALA A 97 6.72 26.21 13.98
C ALA A 97 5.32 26.01 14.61
N GLY A 98 4.45 27.03 14.52
CA GLY A 98 3.06 26.96 14.97
C GLY A 98 2.23 25.96 14.16
N LEU A 99 2.36 25.95 12.83
CA LEU A 99 1.69 24.98 11.96
C LEU A 99 2.06 23.54 12.34
N ASN A 100 3.32 23.28 12.68
CA ASN A 100 3.78 21.96 13.12
C ASN A 100 3.19 21.52 14.47
N GLN A 101 2.66 22.45 15.28
CA GLN A 101 2.06 22.16 16.58
C GLN A 101 0.54 21.94 16.54
N LEU A 102 -0.15 22.37 15.49
CA LEU A 102 -1.62 22.28 15.35
C LEU A 102 -2.15 20.90 15.76
N ARG A 103 -1.52 19.83 15.23
CA ARG A 103 -1.92 18.45 15.53
C ARG A 103 -1.80 18.09 17.00
N SER A 104 -0.67 18.41 17.65
CA SER A 104 -0.46 18.08 19.06
C SER A 104 -1.51 18.72 19.98
N LEU A 105 -2.02 19.88 19.56
CA LEU A 105 -3.02 20.67 20.28
C LEU A 105 -4.46 20.40 19.80
N SER A 106 -4.67 19.45 18.89
CA SER A 106 -5.98 19.16 18.28
C SER A 106 -6.62 20.38 17.60
N VAL A 107 -5.79 21.30 17.09
CA VAL A 107 -6.21 22.47 16.33
C VAL A 107 -6.16 22.14 14.83
N ARG A 108 -7.09 22.69 14.04
CA ARG A 108 -7.23 22.45 12.61
C ARG A 108 -7.45 23.74 11.85
N LEU A 109 -7.17 23.67 10.56
CA LEU A 109 -7.48 24.71 9.58
C LEU A 109 -8.86 24.40 8.96
N LEU A 110 -9.58 25.44 8.54
CA LEU A 110 -10.84 25.30 7.83
C LEU A 110 -10.62 25.02 6.33
N GLU A 111 -11.61 24.41 5.68
CA GLU A 111 -11.56 24.27 4.22
C GLU A 111 -11.96 25.61 3.56
N PRO A 112 -11.54 25.87 2.30
CA PRO A 112 -11.89 27.11 1.60
C PRO A 112 -13.41 27.38 1.58
N GLU A 113 -14.23 26.35 1.42
CA GLU A 113 -15.68 26.49 1.38
C GLU A 113 -16.26 26.93 2.74
N ASP A 114 -15.62 26.56 3.86
CA ASP A 114 -16.02 26.99 5.20
C ASP A 114 -15.62 28.46 5.46
N LEU A 115 -14.51 28.92 4.86
CA LEU A 115 -14.10 30.33 4.89
C LEU A 115 -15.11 31.20 4.14
N ASP A 116 -15.54 30.76 2.96
CA ASP A 116 -16.51 31.47 2.14
C ASP A 116 -17.90 31.54 2.81
N ALA A 117 -18.28 30.50 3.56
CA ALA A 117 -19.55 30.45 4.27
C ALA A 117 -19.58 31.31 5.55
N GLU A 118 -18.42 31.68 6.09
CA GLU A 118 -18.24 32.47 7.33
C GLU A 118 -19.06 31.96 8.54
N GLY A 119 -19.42 30.67 8.58
CA GLY A 119 -20.31 30.10 9.60
C GLY A 119 -19.75 30.10 11.03
N TYR A 120 -18.48 30.50 11.20
CA TYR A 120 -17.77 30.71 12.46
C TYR A 120 -17.93 32.12 13.04
N LEU A 121 -18.66 33.00 12.35
CA LEU A 121 -19.03 34.31 12.85
C LEU A 121 -20.52 34.36 13.21
N THR A 122 -20.86 35.13 14.24
CA THR A 122 -22.23 35.53 14.53
C THR A 122 -22.70 36.65 13.59
N GLU A 123 -24.00 36.96 13.59
CA GLU A 123 -24.56 38.08 12.81
C GLU A 123 -23.87 39.43 13.13
N ASP A 124 -23.40 39.59 14.37
CA ASP A 124 -22.65 40.76 14.85
C ASP A 124 -21.15 40.73 14.47
N ARG A 125 -20.72 39.84 13.56
CA ARG A 125 -19.32 39.66 13.13
C ARG A 125 -18.34 39.24 14.23
N LYS A 126 -18.84 38.63 15.32
CA LYS A 126 -18.01 38.10 16.42
C LYS A 126 -17.74 36.61 16.27
N TRP A 127 -16.69 36.11 16.91
CA TRP A 127 -16.42 34.67 16.96
C TRP A 127 -17.56 33.89 17.61
N ASP A 128 -18.04 32.84 16.95
CA ASP A 128 -19.00 31.89 17.50
C ASP A 128 -18.29 30.75 18.25
N PHE A 129 -18.35 30.76 19.58
CA PHE A 129 -17.77 29.72 20.43
C PHE A 129 -18.48 28.35 20.31
N GLU A 130 -19.69 28.28 19.74
CA GLU A 130 -20.38 27.02 19.47
C GLU A 130 -20.05 26.43 18.10
N PHE A 131 -19.49 27.24 17.18
CA PHE A 131 -19.14 26.83 15.82
C PHE A 131 -18.34 25.53 15.80
N THR A 132 -17.30 25.48 16.61
CA THR A 132 -16.40 24.34 16.73
C THR A 132 -17.13 23.02 16.97
N SER A 133 -18.11 23.02 17.88
CA SER A 133 -18.90 21.82 18.21
C SER A 133 -19.85 21.46 17.07
N ARG A 134 -20.59 22.44 16.55
CA ARG A 134 -21.55 22.24 15.44
C ARG A 134 -20.84 21.73 14.18
N HIS A 135 -19.69 22.31 13.87
CA HIS A 135 -18.89 21.93 12.72
C HIS A 135 -18.28 20.53 12.89
N ALA A 136 -17.75 20.19 14.07
CA ALA A 136 -17.26 18.84 14.35
C ALA A 136 -18.34 17.75 14.22
N GLU A 137 -19.58 18.04 14.64
CA GLU A 137 -20.71 17.14 14.46
C GLU A 137 -21.10 16.98 12.99
N ALA A 138 -21.12 18.07 12.23
CA ALA A 138 -21.43 18.04 10.79
C ALA A 138 -20.38 17.25 9.98
N LEU A 139 -19.11 17.28 10.40
CA LEU A 139 -18.02 16.52 9.76
C LEU A 139 -17.98 15.04 10.14
N ASN A 140 -18.76 14.58 11.13
CA ASN A 140 -18.71 13.20 11.57
C ASN A 140 -19.22 12.26 10.45
N PRO A 141 -18.38 11.36 9.91
CA PRO A 141 -18.79 10.49 8.82
C PRO A 141 -19.76 9.39 9.25
N PHE A 142 -19.87 9.08 10.55
CA PHE A 142 -20.64 7.94 11.07
C PHE A 142 -22.09 8.29 11.41
N THR A 143 -22.91 8.46 10.38
CA THR A 143 -24.32 8.91 10.53
C THR A 143 -25.35 7.78 10.56
N GLU A 144 -25.02 6.60 10.01
CA GLU A 144 -26.00 5.53 9.78
C GLU A 144 -25.98 4.52 10.94
N ARG A 145 -27.07 4.42 11.70
CA ARG A 145 -27.18 3.55 12.88
C ARG A 145 -27.69 2.16 12.52
N PHE A 146 -27.08 1.14 13.13
CA PHE A 146 -27.44 -0.26 13.03
C PHE A 146 -27.43 -0.91 14.41
N VAL A 147 -28.07 -2.07 14.52
CA VAL A 147 -28.06 -2.92 15.71
C VAL A 147 -27.62 -4.32 15.29
N ASP A 148 -26.68 -4.90 16.02
CA ASP A 148 -26.20 -6.26 15.79
C ASP A 148 -27.15 -7.31 16.37
N ALA A 149 -26.84 -8.59 16.16
CA ALA A 149 -27.64 -9.71 16.67
C ALA A 149 -27.66 -9.79 18.20
N ALA A 150 -26.70 -9.15 18.88
CA ALA A 150 -26.61 -9.09 20.34
C ALA A 150 -27.34 -7.85 20.93
N GLY A 151 -28.00 -7.05 20.09
CA GLY A 151 -28.70 -5.83 20.51
C GLY A 151 -27.78 -4.62 20.74
N LYS A 152 -26.50 -4.71 20.39
CA LYS A 152 -25.55 -3.60 20.51
C LYS A 152 -25.65 -2.70 19.27
N SER A 153 -25.76 -1.39 19.51
CA SER A 153 -25.79 -0.40 18.44
C SER A 153 -24.38 -0.09 17.92
N PHE A 154 -24.29 0.13 16.61
CA PHE A 154 -23.08 0.60 15.95
C PHE A 154 -23.45 1.56 14.82
N THR A 155 -22.48 2.36 14.37
CA THR A 155 -22.65 3.31 13.28
C THR A 155 -21.73 3.00 12.11
N LEU A 156 -22.18 3.34 10.91
CA LEU A 156 -21.44 3.21 9.66
C LEU A 156 -21.45 4.54 8.91
N ALA A 157 -20.44 4.75 8.08
CA ALA A 157 -20.48 5.82 7.10
C ALA A 157 -21.48 5.50 5.97
N PRO A 158 -22.04 6.50 5.26
CA PRO A 158 -23.08 6.27 4.24
C PRO A 158 -22.71 5.21 3.20
N GLN A 159 -21.47 5.22 2.69
CA GLN A 159 -21.00 4.24 1.71
C GLN A 159 -20.91 2.83 2.31
N GLN A 160 -20.36 2.71 3.53
CA GLN A 160 -20.30 1.46 4.28
C GLN A 160 -21.72 0.91 4.56
N ALA A 161 -22.65 1.77 4.97
CA ALA A 161 -24.03 1.41 5.28
C ALA A 161 -24.76 0.87 4.04
N ARG A 162 -24.57 1.48 2.86
CA ARG A 162 -25.13 0.97 1.60
C ARG A 162 -24.62 -0.43 1.28
N ALA A 163 -23.31 -0.65 1.36
CA ALA A 163 -22.72 -1.97 1.13
C ALA A 163 -23.21 -3.01 2.16
N PHE A 164 -23.27 -2.62 3.44
CA PHE A 164 -23.70 -3.48 4.54
C PHE A 164 -25.17 -3.89 4.42
N ARG A 165 -26.06 -2.98 3.99
CA ARG A 165 -27.49 -3.29 3.76
C ARG A 165 -27.67 -4.36 2.68
N VAL A 166 -26.94 -4.22 1.57
CA VAL A 166 -27.00 -5.18 0.45
C VAL A 166 -26.56 -6.57 0.91
N PHE A 167 -25.42 -6.64 1.62
CA PHE A 167 -24.98 -7.90 2.20
C PHE A 167 -26.03 -8.50 3.15
N LYS A 168 -26.55 -7.70 4.09
CA LYS A 168 -27.51 -8.18 5.10
C LYS A 168 -28.81 -8.70 4.48
N SER A 169 -29.25 -8.13 3.36
CA SER A 169 -30.47 -8.60 2.67
C SER A 169 -30.27 -9.91 1.91
N GLU A 170 -29.03 -10.30 1.59
CA GLU A 170 -28.71 -11.36 0.64
C GLU A 170 -27.49 -12.16 1.13
N LEU A 171 -27.61 -12.79 2.30
CA LEU A 171 -26.50 -13.53 2.92
C LEU A 171 -26.05 -14.73 2.08
N ASP A 172 -26.97 -15.31 1.30
CA ASP A 172 -26.74 -16.51 0.50
C ASP A 172 -26.17 -16.21 -0.92
N GLU A 173 -25.74 -14.97 -1.18
CA GLU A 173 -25.24 -14.52 -2.48
C GLU A 173 -23.76 -14.14 -2.44
N ASP A 174 -23.11 -14.27 -3.60
CA ASP A 174 -21.72 -13.86 -3.79
C ASP A 174 -21.56 -12.34 -3.75
N PHE A 175 -20.57 -11.86 -2.97
CA PHE A 175 -20.38 -10.43 -2.73
C PHE A 175 -18.91 -10.02 -2.86
N HIS A 176 -18.64 -8.98 -3.63
CA HIS A 176 -17.34 -8.35 -3.77
C HIS A 176 -17.38 -6.89 -3.36
N LEU A 177 -16.60 -6.55 -2.33
CA LEU A 177 -16.39 -5.19 -1.87
C LEU A 177 -15.02 -4.68 -2.35
N GLN A 178 -15.05 -3.80 -3.35
CA GLN A 178 -13.89 -3.01 -3.75
C GLN A 178 -13.82 -1.77 -2.84
N ALA A 179 -12.97 -1.84 -1.82
CA ALA A 179 -12.89 -0.84 -0.78
C ALA A 179 -11.47 -0.26 -0.72
N LEU A 180 -11.33 0.99 -1.14
CA LEU A 180 -10.06 1.71 -1.21
C LEU A 180 -9.38 1.83 0.17
N ALA A 181 -8.13 2.27 0.18
CA ALA A 181 -7.36 2.37 1.41
C ALA A 181 -8.01 3.29 2.46
N GLY A 182 -8.06 2.81 3.71
CA GLY A 182 -8.58 3.59 4.84
C GLY A 182 -10.11 3.62 4.96
N THR A 183 -10.86 2.90 4.13
CA THR A 183 -12.34 2.84 4.13
C THR A 183 -12.95 1.95 5.23
N GLY A 184 -12.13 1.34 6.09
CA GLY A 184 -12.60 0.50 7.19
C GLY A 184 -12.95 -0.95 6.83
N LYS A 185 -12.31 -1.54 5.80
CA LYS A 185 -12.49 -2.96 5.41
C LYS A 185 -12.56 -3.94 6.57
N THR A 186 -11.60 -3.89 7.49
CA THR A 186 -11.58 -4.84 8.61
C THR A 186 -12.76 -4.65 9.57
N PHE A 187 -13.20 -3.41 9.80
CA PHE A 187 -14.41 -3.13 10.59
C PHE A 187 -15.66 -3.69 9.89
N MET A 188 -15.72 -3.58 8.56
CA MET A 188 -16.79 -4.21 7.77
C MET A 188 -16.77 -5.73 7.97
N ILE A 189 -15.62 -6.40 7.88
CA ILE A 189 -15.52 -7.86 8.10
C ILE A 189 -16.07 -8.27 9.47
N GLU A 190 -15.71 -7.54 10.53
CA GLU A 190 -16.24 -7.79 11.87
C GLU A 190 -17.78 -7.74 11.89
N ARG A 191 -18.37 -6.69 11.30
CA ARG A 191 -19.83 -6.53 11.20
C ARG A 191 -20.50 -7.57 10.31
N LEU A 192 -19.84 -8.00 9.23
CA LEU A 192 -20.32 -9.10 8.38
C LEU A 192 -20.39 -10.41 9.17
N ILE A 193 -19.36 -10.69 9.97
CA ILE A 193 -19.29 -11.91 10.80
C ILE A 193 -20.31 -11.87 11.94
N ASP A 194 -20.60 -10.70 12.50
CA ASP A 194 -21.68 -10.54 13.49
C ASP A 194 -23.07 -10.88 12.90
N CYS A 195 -23.28 -10.68 11.59
CA CYS A 195 -24.51 -11.12 10.90
C CYS A 195 -24.53 -12.64 10.65
N LEU A 196 -23.36 -13.29 10.68
CA LEU A 196 -23.18 -14.71 10.38
C LEU A 196 -23.07 -15.57 11.66
N THR A 197 -23.59 -15.11 12.79
CA THR A 197 -23.47 -15.80 14.09
C THR A 197 -24.10 -17.20 14.14
N SER A 198 -25.16 -17.45 13.35
CA SER A 198 -25.77 -18.79 13.20
C SER A 198 -25.12 -19.65 12.11
N TYR A 199 -24.07 -19.15 11.47
CA TYR A 199 -23.40 -19.76 10.32
C TYR A 199 -21.99 -20.23 10.69
N ARG A 200 -21.32 -20.92 9.76
CA ARG A 200 -19.94 -21.41 9.92
C ARG A 200 -19.06 -20.82 8.83
N PRO A 201 -18.66 -19.55 8.95
CA PRO A 201 -17.82 -18.90 7.95
C PRO A 201 -16.38 -19.44 7.99
N LEU A 202 -15.83 -19.67 6.79
CA LEU A 202 -14.43 -19.93 6.55
C LEU A 202 -13.74 -18.64 6.11
N VAL A 203 -12.71 -18.23 6.84
CA VAL A 203 -11.91 -17.05 6.52
C VAL A 203 -10.63 -17.47 5.81
N LEU A 204 -10.30 -16.82 4.70
CA LEU A 204 -9.14 -17.11 3.87
C LEU A 204 -8.18 -15.93 3.78
N ALA A 205 -6.88 -16.26 3.74
CA ALA A 205 -5.82 -15.30 3.46
C ALA A 205 -4.67 -15.96 2.68
N MET A 206 -3.79 -15.14 2.08
CA MET A 206 -2.61 -15.63 1.37
C MET A 206 -1.55 -16.21 2.30
N THR A 207 -1.31 -15.55 3.44
CA THR A 207 -0.26 -15.93 4.40
C THR A 207 -0.83 -16.23 5.77
N LYS A 208 -0.12 -17.06 6.55
CA LYS A 208 -0.49 -17.38 7.93
C LYS A 208 -0.49 -16.14 8.83
N VAL A 209 0.42 -15.20 8.60
CA VAL A 209 0.51 -13.93 9.34
C VAL A 209 -0.75 -13.08 9.12
N GLN A 210 -1.21 -12.93 7.87
CA GLN A 210 -2.45 -12.23 7.55
C GLN A 210 -3.66 -12.93 8.20
N LEU A 211 -3.70 -14.26 8.12
CA LEU A 211 -4.77 -15.07 8.69
C LEU A 211 -4.87 -14.90 10.21
N ASP A 212 -3.73 -14.99 10.91
CA ASP A 212 -3.69 -14.87 12.36
C ASP A 212 -4.10 -13.46 12.81
N ALA A 213 -3.65 -12.41 12.09
CA ALA A 213 -4.06 -11.04 12.35
C ALA A 213 -5.57 -10.84 12.18
N LEU A 214 -6.16 -11.44 11.15
CA LEU A 214 -7.60 -11.37 10.89
C LEU A 214 -8.41 -12.12 11.95
N GLN A 215 -8.01 -13.34 12.32
CA GLN A 215 -8.67 -14.13 13.36
C GLN A 215 -8.60 -13.45 14.73
N GLN A 216 -7.47 -12.81 15.08
CA GLN A 216 -7.35 -12.04 16.31
C GLN A 216 -8.32 -10.85 16.36
N ARG A 217 -8.52 -10.16 15.23
CA ARG A 217 -9.42 -8.99 15.15
C ARG A 217 -10.89 -9.36 15.25
N VAL A 218 -11.29 -10.43 14.55
CA VAL A 218 -12.69 -10.90 14.52
C VAL A 218 -13.10 -11.56 15.85
N GLY A 219 -12.14 -12.15 16.56
CA GLY A 219 -12.35 -12.89 17.80
C GLY A 219 -12.07 -14.38 17.62
N THR A 220 -11.13 -14.89 18.41
CA THR A 220 -10.71 -16.29 18.37
C THR A 220 -11.88 -17.22 18.65
N GLY A 221 -12.07 -18.23 17.79
CA GLY A 221 -13.13 -19.23 17.93
C GLY A 221 -14.46 -18.87 17.27
N ARG A 222 -14.63 -17.64 16.76
CA ARG A 222 -15.83 -17.26 15.98
C ARG A 222 -15.78 -17.77 14.53
N VAL A 223 -14.59 -17.95 13.99
CA VAL A 223 -14.37 -18.32 12.58
C VAL A 223 -13.28 -19.37 12.44
N THR A 224 -13.40 -20.21 11.40
CA THR A 224 -12.30 -21.10 10.99
C THR A 224 -11.43 -20.36 9.98
N GLY A 225 -10.11 -20.44 10.13
CA GLY A 225 -9.17 -19.78 9.23
C GLY A 225 -8.34 -20.78 8.43
N MET A 226 -8.13 -20.53 7.14
CA MET A 226 -7.19 -21.28 6.29
C MET A 226 -6.43 -20.36 5.33
N THR A 227 -5.22 -20.76 4.96
CA THR A 227 -4.54 -20.18 3.80
C THR A 227 -5.15 -20.69 2.50
N PHE A 228 -4.99 -19.96 1.39
CA PHE A 228 -5.42 -20.44 0.07
C PHE A 228 -4.82 -21.81 -0.29
N SER A 229 -3.56 -22.05 0.08
CA SER A 229 -2.92 -23.35 -0.17
C SER A 229 -3.50 -24.48 0.68
N GLU A 230 -3.89 -24.21 1.92
CA GLU A 230 -4.51 -25.22 2.79
C GLU A 230 -5.91 -25.57 2.29
N LEU A 231 -6.70 -24.58 1.87
CA LEU A 231 -7.99 -24.81 1.24
C LEU A 231 -7.84 -25.69 -0.02
N ALA A 232 -6.93 -25.32 -0.91
CA ALA A 232 -6.70 -26.09 -2.14
C ALA A 232 -6.35 -27.55 -1.84
N VAL A 233 -5.48 -27.81 -0.86
CA VAL A 233 -5.13 -29.18 -0.45
C VAL A 233 -6.35 -29.92 0.10
N ARG A 234 -7.15 -29.31 0.97
CA ARG A 234 -8.35 -29.95 1.53
C ARG A 234 -9.40 -30.24 0.46
N SER A 235 -9.67 -29.28 -0.42
CA SER A 235 -10.62 -29.46 -1.53
C SER A 235 -10.18 -30.58 -2.48
N LEU A 236 -8.87 -30.71 -2.72
CA LEU A 236 -8.32 -31.82 -3.52
C LEU A 236 -8.37 -33.18 -2.80
N GLN A 237 -8.41 -33.22 -1.47
CA GLN A 237 -8.62 -34.47 -0.71
C GLN A 237 -10.04 -35.00 -0.88
N LEU A 238 -11.01 -34.10 -1.03
CA LEU A 238 -12.43 -34.40 -1.21
C LEU A 238 -12.80 -34.64 -2.68
N ASP A 239 -11.86 -34.38 -3.60
CA ASP A 239 -12.11 -34.47 -5.03
C ASP A 239 -12.28 -35.92 -5.49
N VAL A 240 -13.55 -36.28 -5.77
CA VAL A 240 -13.97 -37.60 -6.27
C VAL A 240 -13.34 -37.90 -7.63
N GLY A 241 -13.09 -36.88 -8.47
CA GLY A 241 -12.40 -37.05 -9.75
C GLY A 241 -10.94 -37.51 -9.63
N ARG A 242 -10.37 -37.48 -8.43
CA ARG A 242 -8.95 -37.78 -8.15
C ARG A 242 -8.67 -39.25 -7.77
N HIS A 243 -9.66 -40.15 -7.79
CA HIS A 243 -9.56 -41.50 -7.22
C HIS A 243 -8.28 -42.32 -7.58
N GLY A 244 -7.71 -43.02 -6.57
CA GLY A 244 -6.57 -43.96 -6.66
C GLY A 244 -5.40 -43.65 -5.70
N SER A 245 -4.22 -44.25 -5.91
CA SER A 245 -2.92 -43.92 -5.24
C SER A 245 -2.50 -42.44 -5.36
N ARG A 246 -3.28 -41.66 -6.12
CA ARG A 246 -3.16 -40.23 -6.42
C ARG A 246 -3.62 -39.30 -5.30
N SER A 247 -4.35 -39.79 -4.28
CA SER A 247 -4.80 -39.00 -3.12
C SER A 247 -3.76 -38.89 -2.00
N PHE A 248 -2.81 -39.83 -1.90
CA PHE A 248 -1.85 -39.90 -0.78
C PHE A 248 -0.67 -38.93 -0.87
N ARG A 249 -0.47 -38.25 -2.01
CA ARG A 249 0.72 -37.41 -2.27
C ARG A 249 0.38 -35.92 -2.41
N LEU A 250 -0.46 -35.41 -1.52
CA LEU A 250 -0.92 -34.02 -1.49
C LEU A 250 -0.02 -33.08 -0.67
N SER A 251 0.90 -33.63 0.13
CA SER A 251 1.85 -32.84 0.92
C SER A 251 2.70 -31.93 0.05
N MET A 252 2.97 -30.73 0.54
CA MET A 252 3.93 -29.81 -0.08
C MET A 252 5.34 -30.40 0.06
N ARG A 253 6.05 -30.54 -1.06
CA ARG A 253 7.41 -31.05 -1.07
C ARG A 253 8.39 -29.89 -1.08
N ARG A 254 9.24 -29.82 -0.06
CA ARG A 254 10.18 -28.71 0.13
C ARG A 254 11.58 -28.97 -0.44
N ALA A 255 11.81 -30.13 -1.07
CA ALA A 255 13.09 -30.48 -1.66
C ALA A 255 13.65 -29.36 -2.56
N ARG A 256 14.94 -29.08 -2.43
CA ARG A 256 15.67 -28.23 -3.36
C ARG A 256 16.23 -29.15 -4.45
N VAL A 257 15.84 -28.88 -5.69
CA VAL A 257 16.26 -29.65 -6.87
C VAL A 257 16.87 -28.68 -7.86
N GLU A 258 18.08 -28.99 -8.32
CA GLU A 258 18.79 -28.19 -9.30
C GLU A 258 18.17 -28.35 -10.69
N MET A 259 18.20 -27.29 -11.51
CA MET A 259 17.61 -27.32 -12.86
C MET A 259 18.28 -28.37 -13.76
N SER A 260 19.55 -28.69 -13.53
CA SER A 260 20.26 -29.78 -14.22
C SER A 260 19.68 -31.15 -13.88
N GLN A 261 19.29 -31.39 -12.63
CA GLN A 261 18.67 -32.64 -12.20
C GLN A 261 17.29 -32.80 -12.83
N ILE A 262 16.50 -31.71 -12.87
CA ILE A 262 15.19 -31.70 -13.55
C ILE A 262 15.35 -31.99 -15.05
N ALA A 263 16.32 -31.34 -15.70
CA ALA A 263 16.58 -31.54 -17.13
C ALA A 263 16.99 -32.99 -17.44
N ASN A 264 17.81 -33.60 -16.59
CA ASN A 264 18.20 -34.99 -16.75
C ASN A 264 17.03 -35.95 -16.51
N HIS A 265 16.26 -35.74 -15.43
CA HIS A 265 15.10 -36.56 -15.08
C HIS A 265 14.01 -36.54 -16.14
N LEU A 266 13.74 -35.38 -16.73
CA LEU A 266 12.75 -35.20 -17.79
C LEU A 266 13.32 -35.34 -19.20
N GLU A 267 14.60 -35.72 -19.29
CA GLU A 267 15.36 -35.92 -20.53
C GLU A 267 15.28 -34.73 -21.51
N PHE A 268 15.27 -33.51 -20.99
CA PHE A 268 15.19 -32.30 -21.81
C PHE A 268 16.39 -32.20 -22.75
N LYS A 269 16.10 -31.84 -24.00
CA LYS A 269 17.10 -31.60 -25.03
C LYS A 269 17.35 -30.10 -25.20
N PRO A 270 18.50 -29.69 -25.75
CA PRO A 270 18.74 -28.29 -26.08
C PRO A 270 17.67 -27.76 -27.04
N VAL A 271 17.27 -26.50 -26.88
CA VAL A 271 16.30 -25.83 -27.76
C VAL A 271 16.88 -24.50 -28.23
N GLY A 272 17.23 -24.41 -29.51
CA GLY A 272 17.96 -23.26 -30.03
C GLY A 272 19.31 -23.10 -29.32
N ASN A 273 19.54 -21.93 -28.73
CA ASN A 273 20.73 -21.63 -27.93
C ASN A 273 20.61 -22.03 -26.44
N LEU A 274 19.49 -22.59 -26.01
CA LEU A 274 19.27 -22.97 -24.62
C LEU A 274 19.80 -24.38 -24.35
N THR A 275 20.68 -24.48 -23.36
CA THR A 275 21.10 -25.77 -22.77
C THR A 275 19.93 -26.48 -22.09
N PRO A 276 20.00 -27.80 -21.86
CA PRO A 276 18.92 -28.54 -21.17
C PRO A 276 18.54 -27.95 -19.80
N SER A 277 19.52 -27.51 -19.02
CA SER A 277 19.30 -26.86 -17.72
C SER A 277 18.57 -25.51 -17.87
N GLN A 278 18.90 -24.72 -18.90
CA GLN A 278 18.19 -23.49 -19.21
C GLN A 278 16.76 -23.77 -19.72
N VAL A 279 16.54 -24.84 -20.50
CA VAL A 279 15.21 -25.29 -20.90
C VAL A 279 14.38 -25.66 -19.67
N ALA A 280 14.95 -26.37 -18.69
CA ALA A 280 14.27 -26.64 -17.41
C ALA A 280 13.93 -25.35 -16.64
N SER A 281 14.83 -24.36 -16.63
CA SER A 281 14.58 -23.05 -16.03
C SER A 281 13.41 -22.31 -16.71
N VAL A 282 13.39 -22.29 -18.05
CA VAL A 282 12.30 -21.72 -18.85
C VAL A 282 10.99 -22.45 -18.59
N ALA A 283 11.00 -23.79 -18.60
CA ALA A 283 9.84 -24.62 -18.29
C ALA A 283 9.29 -24.30 -16.89
N ASN A 284 10.15 -24.21 -15.87
CA ASN A 284 9.75 -23.90 -14.50
C ASN A 284 9.11 -22.50 -14.37
N ARG A 285 9.67 -21.48 -15.05
CA ARG A 285 9.07 -20.13 -15.10
C ARG A 285 7.74 -20.10 -15.85
N THR A 286 7.62 -20.92 -16.90
CA THR A 286 6.40 -21.07 -17.70
C THR A 286 5.29 -21.72 -16.88
N VAL A 287 5.61 -22.80 -16.15
CA VAL A 287 4.69 -23.46 -15.21
C VAL A 287 4.25 -22.48 -14.12
N PHE A 288 5.17 -21.70 -13.54
CA PHE A 288 4.81 -20.67 -12.57
C PHE A 288 3.77 -19.67 -13.13
N ARG A 289 4.03 -19.10 -14.31
CA ARG A 289 3.10 -18.17 -14.98
C ARG A 289 1.74 -18.80 -15.27
N TYR A 290 1.73 -20.05 -15.72
CA TYR A 290 0.52 -20.84 -15.91
C TYR A 290 -0.26 -21.07 -14.60
N CYS A 291 0.44 -21.42 -13.52
CA CYS A 291 -0.18 -21.62 -12.22
C CYS A 291 -0.73 -20.33 -11.59
N THR A 292 -0.34 -19.17 -12.11
CA THR A 292 -0.90 -17.87 -11.71
C THR A 292 -2.01 -17.37 -12.63
N SER A 293 -2.22 -17.99 -13.80
CA SER A 293 -3.26 -17.61 -14.78
C SER A 293 -4.57 -18.38 -14.60
N ARG A 294 -5.64 -17.95 -15.30
CA ARG A 294 -6.93 -18.66 -15.38
C ARG A 294 -6.98 -19.74 -16.47
N ASP A 295 -5.92 -19.87 -17.26
CA ASP A 295 -5.94 -20.73 -18.46
C ASP A 295 -6.04 -22.21 -18.09
N ALA A 296 -6.79 -22.99 -18.87
CA ALA A 296 -6.91 -24.43 -18.65
C ALA A 296 -5.64 -25.20 -19.11
N GLU A 297 -4.85 -24.60 -20.00
CA GLU A 297 -3.69 -25.24 -20.64
C GLU A 297 -2.48 -24.30 -20.70
N ILE A 298 -1.28 -24.88 -20.77
CA ILE A 298 -0.05 -24.11 -20.93
C ILE A 298 0.09 -23.71 -22.42
N GLY A 299 -0.11 -22.42 -22.70
CA GLY A 299 0.17 -21.80 -24.00
C GLY A 299 1.50 -21.03 -24.11
N VAL A 300 1.81 -20.58 -25.33
CA VAL A 300 3.03 -19.80 -25.68
C VAL A 300 3.14 -18.48 -24.92
N HIS A 301 2.01 -17.83 -24.60
CA HIS A 301 1.97 -16.59 -23.84
C HIS A 301 2.48 -16.74 -22.40
N HIS A 302 2.52 -17.96 -21.86
CA HIS A 302 3.13 -18.23 -20.56
C HIS A 302 4.65 -18.26 -20.61
N LEU A 303 5.29 -18.33 -21.79
CA LEU A 303 6.74 -18.36 -21.87
C LEU A 303 7.33 -17.04 -21.33
N PRO A 304 8.43 -17.10 -20.56
CA PRO A 304 9.17 -15.89 -20.17
C PRO A 304 9.75 -15.20 -21.41
N SER A 305 10.15 -13.92 -21.27
CA SER A 305 10.98 -13.28 -22.29
C SER A 305 12.30 -14.05 -22.42
N LEU A 306 12.57 -14.57 -23.62
CA LEU A 306 13.68 -15.50 -23.87
C LEU A 306 14.96 -14.81 -24.37
N GLY A 307 14.95 -13.51 -24.62
CA GLY A 307 16.15 -12.76 -25.05
C GLY A 307 16.73 -13.28 -26.38
N GLY A 308 15.93 -13.26 -27.45
CA GLY A 308 16.33 -13.70 -28.79
C GLY A 308 15.11 -13.98 -29.69
N SER A 309 15.35 -14.16 -30.99
CA SER A 309 14.30 -14.57 -31.92
C SER A 309 14.16 -16.10 -31.89
N TYR A 310 13.06 -16.59 -31.32
CA TYR A 310 12.71 -18.01 -31.33
C TYR A 310 11.58 -18.25 -32.34
N SER A 311 11.78 -19.24 -33.20
CA SER A 311 10.77 -19.68 -34.16
C SER A 311 9.55 -20.27 -33.45
N VAL A 312 8.40 -20.29 -34.13
CA VAL A 312 7.16 -20.90 -33.60
C VAL A 312 7.39 -22.35 -33.14
N PRO A 313 8.05 -23.24 -33.91
CA PRO A 313 8.32 -24.61 -33.46
C PRO A 313 9.18 -24.69 -32.19
N GLN A 314 10.15 -23.79 -32.02
CA GLN A 314 10.97 -23.76 -30.80
C GLN A 314 10.15 -23.32 -29.59
N LYS A 315 9.25 -22.34 -29.75
CA LYS A 315 8.34 -21.92 -28.67
C LYS A 315 7.40 -23.05 -28.27
N GLU A 316 6.84 -23.77 -29.25
CA GLU A 316 5.99 -24.94 -28.97
C GLU A 316 6.74 -26.05 -28.24
N LEU A 317 7.98 -26.34 -28.62
CA LEU A 317 8.82 -27.32 -27.92
C LEU A 317 9.05 -26.92 -26.45
N LEU A 318 9.29 -25.64 -26.18
CA LEU A 318 9.41 -25.13 -24.80
C LEU A 318 8.11 -25.28 -24.01
N VAL A 319 6.96 -25.05 -24.64
CA VAL A 319 5.63 -25.30 -24.05
C VAL A 319 5.43 -26.79 -23.76
N GLN A 320 5.86 -27.69 -24.64
CA GLN A 320 5.80 -29.13 -24.38
C GLN A 320 6.68 -29.54 -23.20
N CYS A 321 7.89 -28.97 -23.09
CA CYS A 321 8.75 -29.17 -21.91
C CYS A 321 8.08 -28.68 -20.62
N ALA A 322 7.43 -27.51 -20.65
CA ALA A 322 6.66 -26.99 -19.51
C ALA A 322 5.49 -27.90 -19.13
N ASN A 323 4.75 -28.43 -20.11
CA ASN A 323 3.69 -29.42 -19.87
C ASN A 323 4.23 -30.70 -19.22
N ARG A 324 5.35 -31.24 -19.69
CA ARG A 324 5.98 -32.42 -19.06
C ARG A 324 6.39 -32.15 -17.62
N LEU A 325 7.00 -30.98 -17.35
CA LEU A 325 7.37 -30.57 -16.00
C LEU A 325 6.14 -30.43 -15.08
N TRP A 326 5.08 -29.79 -15.56
CA TRP A 326 3.82 -29.68 -14.82
C TRP A 326 3.25 -31.06 -14.48
N GLN A 327 3.10 -31.94 -15.47
CA GLN A 327 2.57 -33.30 -15.27
C GLN A 327 3.40 -34.09 -14.27
N GLU A 328 4.74 -34.07 -14.37
CA GLU A 328 5.62 -34.75 -13.41
C GLU A 328 5.50 -34.13 -12.00
N THR A 329 5.19 -32.84 -11.89
CA THR A 329 5.05 -32.14 -10.60
C THR A 329 3.78 -32.56 -9.87
N ILE A 330 2.64 -32.64 -10.57
CA ILE A 330 1.34 -33.01 -9.97
C ILE A 330 1.10 -34.53 -9.96
N PHE A 331 1.69 -35.25 -10.91
CA PHE A 331 1.60 -36.69 -11.10
C PHE A 331 3.00 -37.30 -11.34
N PRO A 332 3.84 -37.40 -10.28
CA PRO A 332 5.19 -37.91 -10.42
C PRO A 332 5.20 -39.37 -10.90
N SER A 333 5.88 -39.60 -12.03
CA SER A 333 6.00 -40.91 -12.68
C SER A 333 6.95 -41.85 -11.95
N SER A 334 7.89 -41.33 -11.15
CA SER A 334 8.80 -42.13 -10.32
C SER A 334 9.04 -41.51 -8.94
N SER A 335 9.59 -42.30 -8.01
CA SER A 335 10.09 -41.82 -6.71
C SER A 335 11.56 -41.38 -6.74
N SER A 336 12.23 -41.49 -7.89
CA SER A 336 13.68 -41.24 -8.02
C SER A 336 14.07 -39.78 -7.84
N LEU A 337 13.18 -38.86 -8.23
CA LEU A 337 13.34 -37.43 -8.03
C LEU A 337 12.01 -36.81 -7.57
N GLU A 338 12.00 -36.26 -6.36
CA GLU A 338 10.83 -35.55 -5.86
C GLU A 338 10.88 -34.07 -6.26
N LEU A 339 10.10 -33.70 -7.27
CA LEU A 339 9.94 -32.31 -7.65
C LEU A 339 9.25 -31.50 -6.53
N PRO A 340 9.65 -30.23 -6.33
CA PRO A 340 9.08 -29.38 -5.31
C PRO A 340 7.62 -29.00 -5.64
N VAL A 341 6.69 -29.33 -4.74
CA VAL A 341 5.29 -28.92 -4.85
C VAL A 341 5.04 -27.75 -3.90
N ARG A 342 4.65 -26.61 -4.49
CA ARG A 342 4.33 -25.35 -3.81
C ARG A 342 2.82 -25.11 -3.77
N GLY A 343 2.38 -24.19 -2.89
CA GLY A 343 0.97 -23.82 -2.75
C GLY A 343 0.29 -23.43 -4.06
N TYR A 344 0.95 -22.63 -4.91
CA TYR A 344 0.38 -22.21 -6.20
C TYR A 344 0.12 -23.39 -7.16
N HIS A 345 0.88 -24.49 -7.07
CA HIS A 345 0.60 -25.69 -7.87
C HIS A 345 -0.72 -26.33 -7.44
N ARG A 346 -0.97 -26.43 -6.13
CA ARG A 346 -2.23 -26.97 -5.59
C ARG A 346 -3.41 -26.06 -5.88
N ILE A 347 -3.22 -24.75 -5.81
CA ILE A 347 -4.25 -23.77 -6.21
C ILE A 347 -4.59 -23.93 -7.70
N LYS A 348 -3.60 -24.09 -8.57
CA LYS A 348 -3.85 -24.36 -9.99
C LYS A 348 -4.58 -25.69 -10.18
N GLU A 349 -4.10 -26.75 -9.55
CA GLU A 349 -4.70 -28.08 -9.65
C GLU A 349 -6.18 -28.08 -9.19
N VAL A 350 -6.50 -27.46 -8.06
CA VAL A 350 -7.90 -27.35 -7.61
C VAL A 350 -8.72 -26.52 -8.58
N SER A 351 -8.18 -25.44 -9.15
CA SER A 351 -8.90 -24.60 -10.13
C SER A 351 -9.32 -25.35 -11.39
N LEU A 352 -8.57 -26.39 -11.79
CA LEU A 352 -8.84 -27.21 -12.97
C LEU A 352 -9.83 -28.35 -12.70
N SER A 353 -10.05 -28.71 -11.43
CA SER A 353 -10.97 -29.80 -11.07
C SER A 353 -12.43 -29.35 -11.13
N SER A 354 -13.25 -30.04 -11.92
CA SER A 354 -14.69 -29.78 -11.98
C SER A 354 -15.47 -30.33 -10.78
N THR A 355 -14.85 -31.20 -9.98
CA THR A 355 -15.49 -31.92 -8.87
C THR A 355 -14.97 -31.53 -7.49
N ALA A 356 -13.84 -30.83 -7.41
CA ALA A 356 -13.35 -30.27 -6.16
C ALA A 356 -14.33 -29.23 -5.61
N ALA A 357 -14.55 -29.25 -4.30
CA ALA A 357 -15.44 -28.34 -3.59
C ALA A 357 -14.84 -27.91 -2.24
N VAL A 358 -15.42 -26.87 -1.64
CA VAL A 358 -15.15 -26.52 -0.24
C VAL A 358 -15.73 -27.62 0.66
N GLU A 359 -15.04 -27.92 1.77
CA GLU A 359 -15.43 -28.96 2.71
C GLU A 359 -16.88 -28.78 3.21
N PRO A 360 -17.70 -29.87 3.20
CA PRO A 360 -19.06 -29.82 3.74
C PRO A 360 -19.05 -29.37 5.20
N GLY A 361 -19.88 -28.37 5.53
CA GLY A 361 -20.02 -27.85 6.90
C GLY A 361 -19.61 -26.39 7.05
N PHE A 362 -18.87 -25.82 6.10
CA PHE A 362 -18.80 -24.38 5.94
C PHE A 362 -20.04 -23.86 5.22
N THR A 363 -20.50 -22.68 5.62
CA THR A 363 -21.67 -22.04 4.99
C THR A 363 -21.33 -20.79 4.21
N HIS A 364 -20.20 -20.14 4.49
CA HIS A 364 -19.72 -18.96 3.77
C HIS A 364 -18.20 -19.00 3.65
N VAL A 365 -17.66 -18.35 2.63
CA VAL A 365 -16.23 -18.05 2.50
C VAL A 365 -16.03 -16.55 2.57
N ILE A 366 -15.11 -16.08 3.42
CA ILE A 366 -14.74 -14.67 3.55
C ILE A 366 -13.26 -14.52 3.22
N VAL A 367 -12.94 -13.63 2.29
CA VAL A 367 -11.55 -13.31 1.90
C VAL A 367 -11.26 -11.85 2.22
N ASP A 368 -10.30 -11.62 3.11
CA ASP A 368 -9.71 -10.30 3.32
C ASP A 368 -8.51 -10.12 2.38
N GLU A 369 -8.18 -8.86 2.10
CA GLU A 369 -7.16 -8.48 1.12
C GLU A 369 -7.30 -9.26 -0.19
N ALA A 370 -8.53 -9.32 -0.73
CA ALA A 370 -8.87 -10.06 -1.94
C ALA A 370 -8.08 -9.59 -3.18
N HIS A 371 -7.39 -8.46 -3.12
CA HIS A 371 -6.42 -8.07 -4.14
C HIS A 371 -5.20 -9.02 -4.20
N ASP A 372 -4.85 -9.71 -3.11
CA ASP A 372 -3.85 -10.78 -3.07
C ASP A 372 -4.41 -12.15 -3.53
N LEU A 373 -5.70 -12.23 -3.89
CA LEU A 373 -6.34 -13.47 -4.37
C LEU A 373 -5.74 -13.90 -5.73
N PRO A 374 -5.15 -15.11 -5.82
CA PRO A 374 -4.65 -15.62 -7.11
C PRO A 374 -5.80 -15.89 -8.08
N ALA A 375 -5.61 -15.61 -9.37
CA ALA A 375 -6.64 -15.80 -10.39
C ALA A 375 -7.22 -17.23 -10.45
N PRO A 376 -6.42 -18.32 -10.36
CA PRO A 376 -6.98 -19.66 -10.28
C PRO A 376 -7.74 -19.95 -8.98
N MET A 377 -7.41 -19.30 -7.86
CA MET A 377 -8.21 -19.42 -6.64
C MET A 377 -9.57 -18.71 -6.81
N ALA A 378 -9.58 -17.52 -7.42
CA ALA A 378 -10.84 -16.85 -7.76
C ALA A 378 -11.72 -17.73 -8.67
N GLN A 379 -11.14 -18.36 -9.70
CA GLN A 379 -11.84 -19.32 -10.57
C GLN A 379 -12.39 -20.54 -9.82
N PHE A 380 -11.72 -21.00 -8.77
CA PHE A 380 -12.23 -22.05 -7.89
C PHE A 380 -13.41 -21.57 -7.04
N LEU A 381 -13.26 -20.42 -6.39
CA LEU A 381 -14.30 -19.87 -5.53
C LEU A 381 -15.56 -19.47 -6.31
N ASP A 382 -15.43 -18.86 -7.49
CA ASP A 382 -16.53 -18.41 -8.36
C ASP A 382 -17.46 -19.54 -8.85
N ARG A 383 -17.05 -20.79 -8.75
CA ARG A 383 -17.89 -21.95 -9.15
C ARG A 383 -18.40 -22.76 -7.97
N CYS A 384 -17.94 -22.46 -6.76
CA CYS A 384 -18.42 -23.16 -5.57
C CYS A 384 -19.87 -22.74 -5.29
N SER A 385 -20.68 -23.68 -4.80
CA SER A 385 -22.09 -23.43 -4.44
C SER A 385 -22.27 -22.76 -3.08
N ILE A 386 -21.21 -22.19 -2.52
CA ILE A 386 -21.18 -21.57 -1.19
C ILE A 386 -20.96 -20.06 -1.38
N PRO A 387 -21.69 -19.18 -0.68
CA PRO A 387 -21.51 -17.74 -0.79
C PRO A 387 -20.07 -17.31 -0.52
N VAL A 388 -19.47 -16.60 -1.47
CA VAL A 388 -18.10 -16.08 -1.39
C VAL A 388 -18.11 -14.56 -1.26
N ILE A 389 -17.71 -14.10 -0.08
CA ILE A 389 -17.59 -12.71 0.29
C ILE A 389 -16.12 -12.30 0.20
N THR A 390 -15.81 -11.32 -0.64
CA THR A 390 -14.44 -10.84 -0.86
C THR A 390 -14.36 -9.36 -0.56
N LEU A 391 -13.34 -8.93 0.17
CA LEU A 391 -13.06 -7.53 0.43
C LEU A 391 -11.62 -7.24 0.00
N GLY A 392 -11.44 -6.26 -0.87
CA GLY A 392 -10.14 -5.99 -1.47
C GLY A 392 -9.95 -4.54 -1.85
N ASP A 393 -8.76 -4.24 -2.36
CA ASP A 393 -8.42 -2.97 -2.95
C ASP A 393 -7.52 -3.23 -4.16
N SER A 394 -8.12 -3.22 -5.34
CA SER A 394 -7.42 -3.49 -6.59
C SER A 394 -6.21 -2.56 -6.81
N CYS A 395 -6.22 -1.34 -6.27
CA CYS A 395 -5.09 -0.41 -6.34
C CYS A 395 -3.88 -0.86 -5.49
N GLN A 396 -4.02 -1.85 -4.60
CA GLN A 396 -2.93 -2.39 -3.77
C GLN A 396 -2.30 -3.67 -4.34
N ARG A 397 -2.66 -4.04 -5.56
CA ARG A 397 -2.19 -5.26 -6.22
C ARG A 397 -0.79 -5.08 -6.81
N LEU A 398 0.22 -5.46 -6.03
CA LEU A 398 1.64 -5.27 -6.36
C LEU A 398 2.20 -6.15 -7.50
N ASP A 399 1.39 -7.05 -8.07
CA ASP A 399 1.75 -7.77 -9.30
C ASP A 399 1.26 -7.05 -10.58
N GLY A 400 0.45 -5.98 -10.43
CA GLY A 400 -0.10 -5.18 -11.53
C GLY A 400 -1.27 -5.83 -12.28
N ALA A 401 -1.64 -7.07 -11.97
CA ALA A 401 -2.76 -7.74 -12.63
C ALA A 401 -4.10 -7.27 -12.05
N ALA A 402 -5.20 -7.41 -12.82
CA ALA A 402 -6.55 -7.38 -12.27
C ALA A 402 -7.07 -8.81 -12.13
N VAL A 403 -7.76 -9.11 -11.02
CA VAL A 403 -8.53 -10.34 -10.89
C VAL A 403 -10.00 -9.98 -10.93
N GLU A 404 -10.61 -10.28 -12.06
CA GLU A 404 -12.05 -10.15 -12.24
C GLU A 404 -12.76 -11.35 -11.59
N ARG A 405 -13.73 -11.05 -10.72
CA ARG A 405 -14.70 -12.04 -10.24
C ARG A 405 -15.69 -12.39 -11.36
N ALA A 406 -16.37 -13.52 -11.23
CA ALA A 406 -17.39 -13.91 -12.20
C ALA A 406 -18.55 -12.89 -12.27
N PRO A 407 -19.25 -12.77 -13.43
CA PRO A 407 -20.29 -11.74 -13.63
C PRO A 407 -21.47 -11.79 -12.66
N HIS A 408 -21.75 -12.95 -12.05
CA HIS A 408 -22.83 -13.10 -11.07
C HIS A 408 -22.46 -12.51 -9.70
N VAL A 409 -21.16 -12.28 -9.43
CA VAL A 409 -20.68 -11.75 -8.15
C VAL A 409 -21.03 -10.27 -8.06
N ARG A 410 -21.82 -9.92 -7.04
CA ARG A 410 -22.29 -8.54 -6.87
C ARG A 410 -21.15 -7.65 -6.38
N ARG A 411 -20.87 -6.57 -7.11
CA ARG A 411 -19.84 -5.60 -6.75
C ARG A 411 -20.43 -4.38 -6.04
N ARG A 412 -19.77 -3.94 -4.97
CA ARG A 412 -19.97 -2.63 -4.32
C ARG A 412 -18.64 -1.95 -4.12
N GLU A 413 -18.65 -0.63 -4.20
CA GLU A 413 -17.46 0.19 -4.04
C GLU A 413 -17.59 1.10 -2.83
N ILE A 414 -16.48 1.23 -2.10
CA ILE A 414 -16.30 2.24 -1.05
C ILE A 414 -15.00 2.97 -1.35
N PHE A 415 -15.11 4.27 -1.58
CA PHE A 415 -14.00 5.14 -1.94
C PHE A 415 -13.81 6.31 -0.97
N HIS A 416 -14.75 6.52 -0.05
CA HIS A 416 -14.59 7.47 1.06
C HIS A 416 -13.67 6.90 2.15
N SER A 417 -12.44 7.43 2.23
CA SER A 417 -11.49 7.08 3.27
C SER A 417 -12.00 7.58 4.62
N LEU A 418 -11.83 6.79 5.68
CA LEU A 418 -12.05 7.21 7.06
C LEU A 418 -10.74 7.51 7.79
N ARG A 419 -9.60 7.20 7.14
CA ARG A 419 -8.25 7.29 7.71
C ARG A 419 -7.53 8.57 7.29
N SER A 420 -7.65 8.92 6.00
CA SER A 420 -6.85 9.97 5.37
C SER A 420 -7.71 11.18 5.03
N GLY A 421 -7.14 12.37 5.19
CA GLY A 421 -7.74 13.66 4.80
C GLY A 421 -7.67 13.94 3.30
N ARG A 422 -8.32 15.04 2.89
CA ARG A 422 -8.47 15.43 1.47
C ARG A 422 -7.14 15.67 0.74
N GLU A 423 -6.10 16.16 1.40
CA GLU A 423 -4.80 16.35 0.73
C GLU A 423 -4.23 15.05 0.16
N MET A 424 -4.60 13.89 0.73
CA MET A 424 -4.19 12.58 0.19
C MET A 424 -4.63 12.39 -1.27
N GLU A 425 -5.77 12.96 -1.66
CA GLU A 425 -6.34 12.89 -3.02
C GLU A 425 -5.32 13.36 -4.06
N ALA A 426 -4.59 14.45 -3.79
CA ALA A 426 -3.60 15.02 -4.70
C ALA A 426 -2.41 14.09 -4.99
N ALA A 427 -2.11 13.17 -4.07
CA ALA A 427 -1.04 12.18 -4.26
C ALA A 427 -1.53 10.89 -4.91
N VAL A 428 -2.75 10.44 -4.62
CA VAL A 428 -3.19 9.09 -5.00
C VAL A 428 -4.16 9.05 -6.17
N ASN A 429 -4.97 10.09 -6.40
CA ASN A 429 -6.01 10.03 -7.43
C ASN A 429 -5.41 10.04 -8.84
N THR A 430 -4.28 10.72 -9.05
CA THR A 430 -3.54 10.63 -10.33
C THR A 430 -3.13 9.19 -10.66
N LEU A 431 -2.78 8.38 -9.65
CA LEU A 431 -2.40 6.98 -9.82
C LEU A 431 -3.60 6.08 -10.11
N ILE A 432 -4.77 6.41 -9.53
CA ILE A 432 -6.03 5.70 -9.77
C ILE A 432 -6.50 5.98 -11.19
N GLU A 433 -6.64 7.24 -11.56
CA GLU A 433 -7.21 7.69 -12.84
C GLU A 433 -6.35 7.29 -14.04
N GLN A 434 -5.03 7.28 -13.88
CA GLN A 434 -4.11 6.90 -14.96
C GLN A 434 -3.87 5.38 -15.04
N ASN A 435 -4.43 4.58 -14.12
CA ASN A 435 -4.16 3.16 -14.06
C ASN A 435 -4.66 2.42 -15.32
N PRO A 436 -3.79 1.70 -16.04
CA PRO A 436 -4.19 1.03 -17.28
C PRO A 436 -4.91 -0.31 -17.04
N VAL A 437 -5.01 -0.81 -15.81
CA VAL A 437 -5.56 -2.14 -15.51
C VAL A 437 -6.71 -2.06 -14.50
N VAL A 438 -6.67 -1.14 -13.56
CA VAL A 438 -7.67 -0.99 -12.50
C VAL A 438 -8.57 0.20 -12.81
N ASP A 439 -9.89 -0.04 -12.83
CA ASP A 439 -10.91 1.00 -12.97
C ASP A 439 -11.81 1.01 -11.72
N VAL A 440 -11.69 2.10 -10.95
CA VAL A 440 -12.38 2.35 -9.68
C VAL A 440 -12.59 3.85 -9.50
N HIS A 441 -13.58 4.21 -8.67
CA HIS A 441 -13.78 5.62 -8.30
C HIS A 441 -12.52 6.22 -7.63
N PRO A 442 -12.20 7.50 -7.86
CA PRO A 442 -11.16 8.21 -7.12
C PRO A 442 -11.39 8.16 -5.61
N LEU A 443 -10.30 8.21 -4.83
CA LEU A 443 -10.38 8.27 -3.37
C LEU A 443 -10.97 9.62 -2.96
N GLU A 444 -11.89 9.59 -1.99
CA GLU A 444 -12.35 10.79 -1.27
C GLU A 444 -11.75 10.80 0.14
N GLY A 445 -11.06 11.87 0.50
CA GLY A 445 -10.53 12.06 1.84
C GLY A 445 -11.60 12.47 2.84
N ASN A 446 -11.43 12.06 4.10
CA ASN A 446 -12.31 12.48 5.18
C ASN A 446 -11.98 13.92 5.61
N ARG A 447 -12.96 14.82 5.58
CA ARG A 447 -12.83 16.19 6.12
C ARG A 447 -12.49 16.20 7.62
N GLU A 448 -12.84 15.14 8.33
CA GLU A 448 -12.50 14.94 9.73
C GLU A 448 -11.03 14.51 9.95
N GLN A 449 -10.21 14.29 8.91
CA GLN A 449 -8.82 13.87 9.06
C GLN A 449 -7.85 14.94 8.54
N ASP A 450 -6.88 15.31 9.37
CA ASP A 450 -5.82 16.27 9.03
C ASP A 450 -4.57 15.50 8.55
N THR A 451 -4.64 15.03 7.31
CA THR A 451 -3.51 14.39 6.63
C THR A 451 -2.82 15.42 5.75
N ARG A 452 -1.52 15.60 5.91
CA ARG A 452 -0.69 16.53 5.13
C ARG A 452 0.13 15.79 4.08
N VAL A 453 0.13 16.28 2.85
CA VAL A 453 0.99 15.80 1.76
C VAL A 453 2.07 16.85 1.47
N VAL A 454 3.34 16.44 1.51
CA VAL A 454 4.49 17.30 1.21
C VAL A 454 5.22 16.74 0.00
N PHE A 455 5.19 17.51 -1.08
CA PHE A 455 5.96 17.23 -2.28
C PHE A 455 7.39 17.71 -2.12
N TYR A 456 8.37 16.88 -2.50
CA TYR A 456 9.79 17.23 -2.37
C TYR A 456 10.57 17.01 -3.67
N SER A 457 11.53 17.90 -3.94
CA SER A 457 12.36 17.85 -5.14
C SER A 457 13.64 17.02 -4.96
N ARG A 458 14.19 16.99 -3.75
CA ARG A 458 15.42 16.25 -3.43
C ARG A 458 15.24 15.40 -2.17
N PRO A 459 15.75 14.16 -2.14
CA PRO A 459 15.64 13.30 -0.96
C PRO A 459 16.33 13.91 0.26
N PHE A 460 15.62 13.93 1.38
CA PHE A 460 16.09 14.42 2.68
C PHE A 460 15.64 13.46 3.78
N ILE A 461 16.20 13.59 4.99
CA ILE A 461 15.71 12.87 6.16
C ILE A 461 14.71 13.79 6.85
N PRO A 462 13.41 13.43 6.94
CA PRO A 462 12.42 14.25 7.63
C PRO A 462 12.80 14.48 9.09
N GLU A 463 12.50 15.65 9.64
CA GLU A 463 12.81 15.97 11.05
C GLU A 463 11.98 15.16 12.05
N GLN A 464 10.78 14.76 11.63
CA GLN A 464 9.83 14.02 12.45
C GLN A 464 9.95 12.50 12.25
N PRO A 465 9.61 11.68 13.28
CA PRO A 465 9.59 10.22 13.17
C PRO A 465 8.83 9.74 11.94
N THR A 466 9.52 9.09 11.01
CA THR A 466 8.98 8.77 9.69
C THR A 466 9.40 7.38 9.24
N THR A 467 8.46 6.66 8.62
CA THR A 467 8.74 5.41 7.93
C THR A 467 9.10 5.70 6.48
N ILE A 468 10.31 5.36 6.08
CA ILE A 468 10.81 5.51 4.71
C ILE A 468 10.55 4.19 3.97
N LEU A 469 9.78 4.28 2.91
CA LEU A 469 9.41 3.15 2.07
C LEU A 469 10.18 3.20 0.76
N VAL A 470 10.73 2.06 0.38
CA VAL A 470 11.50 1.85 -0.84
C VAL A 470 10.90 0.73 -1.69
N TRP A 471 11.26 0.67 -2.97
CA TRP A 471 10.80 -0.37 -3.88
C TRP A 471 11.60 -1.67 -3.76
N SER A 472 12.93 -1.59 -3.85
CA SER A 472 13.82 -2.73 -4.03
C SER A 472 14.90 -2.82 -2.95
N GLU A 473 15.66 -3.92 -2.96
CA GLU A 473 16.84 -4.10 -2.12
C GLU A 473 17.93 -3.04 -2.40
N TRP A 474 18.00 -2.49 -3.62
CA TRP A 474 18.87 -1.36 -3.94
C TRP A 474 18.44 -0.09 -3.23
N GLY A 475 17.13 0.21 -3.23
CA GLY A 475 16.56 1.32 -2.46
C GLY A 475 16.82 1.16 -0.96
N MET A 476 16.65 -0.07 -0.44
CA MET A 476 16.98 -0.40 0.95
C MET A 476 18.45 -0.10 1.25
N PHE A 477 19.37 -0.51 0.38
CA PHE A 477 20.80 -0.30 0.60
C PHE A 477 21.14 1.19 0.59
N GLU A 478 20.62 1.95 -0.37
CA GLU A 478 20.88 3.39 -0.46
C GLU A 478 20.38 4.15 0.78
N TRP A 479 19.13 3.91 1.18
CA TRP A 479 18.54 4.60 2.33
C TRP A 479 19.14 4.16 3.66
N PHE A 480 19.52 2.89 3.79
CA PHE A 480 20.26 2.41 4.94
C PHE A 480 21.58 3.19 5.11
N GLN A 481 22.34 3.38 4.02
CA GLN A 481 23.58 4.16 4.06
C GLN A 481 23.31 5.64 4.37
N ARG A 482 22.26 6.22 3.78
CA ARG A 482 21.87 7.61 4.01
C ARG A 482 21.57 7.86 5.48
N LEU A 483 20.77 7.00 6.11
CA LEU A 483 20.44 7.08 7.54
C LEU A 483 21.66 6.84 8.43
N ALA A 484 22.48 5.83 8.11
CA ALA A 484 23.69 5.51 8.87
C ALA A 484 24.72 6.66 8.81
N ASN A 485 24.94 7.26 7.65
CA ASN A 485 25.85 8.39 7.46
C ASN A 485 25.37 9.65 8.18
N ALA A 486 24.06 9.88 8.20
CA ALA A 486 23.44 10.96 8.98
C ALA A 486 23.42 10.68 10.49
N LYS A 487 23.90 9.51 10.94
CA LYS A 487 23.86 9.06 12.33
C LYS A 487 22.44 9.06 12.91
N ALA A 488 21.42 8.86 12.07
CA ALA A 488 20.04 8.76 12.50
C ALA A 488 19.83 7.46 13.29
N GLN A 489 18.95 7.49 14.30
CA GLN A 489 18.50 6.27 14.97
C GLN A 489 17.36 5.66 14.16
N PHE A 490 17.56 4.46 13.60
CA PHE A 490 16.57 3.80 12.76
C PHE A 490 16.50 2.29 12.98
N SER A 491 15.37 1.71 12.58
CA SER A 491 15.11 0.27 12.59
C SER A 491 14.63 -0.20 11.22
N LEU A 492 14.75 -1.49 10.92
CA LEU A 492 14.18 -2.08 9.72
C LEU A 492 12.76 -2.57 9.99
N LEU A 493 11.88 -2.50 9.00
CA LEU A 493 10.55 -3.11 9.12
C LEU A 493 10.66 -4.64 9.28
N PRO A 494 9.75 -5.27 10.04
CA PRO A 494 9.75 -6.72 10.21
C PRO A 494 9.80 -7.46 8.87
N GLY A 495 10.64 -8.50 8.79
CA GLY A 495 10.83 -9.31 7.57
C GLY A 495 11.85 -8.77 6.57
N CYS A 496 12.39 -7.56 6.75
CA CYS A 496 13.39 -7.00 5.82
C CYS A 496 14.84 -7.43 6.16
N GLU A 497 15.18 -7.57 7.44
CA GLU A 497 16.58 -7.65 7.90
C GLU A 497 17.38 -8.83 7.32
N GLY A 498 16.85 -10.06 7.43
CA GLY A 498 17.58 -11.27 7.02
C GLY A 498 17.90 -11.30 5.52
N GLY A 499 16.90 -10.97 4.68
CA GLY A 499 17.09 -10.88 3.23
C GLY A 499 18.02 -9.72 2.85
N PHE A 500 17.86 -8.57 3.49
CA PHE A 500 18.66 -7.38 3.22
C PHE A 500 20.14 -7.57 3.55
N ARG A 501 20.47 -8.12 4.74
CA ARG A 501 21.86 -8.39 5.11
C ARG A 501 22.53 -9.33 4.10
N TRP A 502 21.84 -10.40 3.73
CA TRP A 502 22.34 -11.36 2.74
C TRP A 502 22.57 -10.72 1.37
N PHE A 503 21.63 -9.90 0.90
CA PHE A 503 21.76 -9.14 -0.34
C PHE A 503 23.01 -8.24 -0.36
N VAL A 504 23.26 -7.49 0.71
CA VAL A 504 24.40 -6.56 0.78
C VAL A 504 25.74 -7.31 0.77
N LEU A 505 25.83 -8.42 1.53
CA LEU A 505 27.04 -9.24 1.55
C LEU A 505 27.36 -9.83 0.17
N ASP A 506 26.34 -10.36 -0.51
CA ASP A 506 26.49 -10.87 -1.88
C ASP A 506 26.85 -9.78 -2.89
N CYS A 507 26.33 -8.55 -2.73
CA CYS A 507 26.73 -7.41 -3.55
C CYS A 507 28.22 -7.10 -3.39
N ILE A 508 28.70 -6.99 -2.16
CA ILE A 508 30.09 -6.65 -1.86
C ILE A 508 31.03 -7.76 -2.33
N GLY A 509 30.66 -9.03 -2.10
CA GLY A 509 31.43 -10.20 -2.56
C GLY A 509 31.51 -10.28 -4.08
N LEU A 510 30.42 -10.02 -4.79
CA LEU A 510 30.42 -9.98 -6.25
C LEU A 510 31.30 -8.83 -6.80
N TYR A 511 31.22 -7.64 -6.20
CA TYR A 511 31.98 -6.47 -6.65
C TYR A 511 33.48 -6.62 -6.43
N ARG A 512 33.88 -7.06 -5.22
CA ARG A 512 35.30 -7.07 -4.80
C ARG A 512 36.03 -8.36 -5.12
N GLU A 513 35.37 -9.49 -4.91
CA GLU A 513 36.00 -10.81 -4.89
C GLU A 513 35.57 -11.66 -6.09
N GLY A 514 34.61 -11.19 -6.90
CA GLY A 514 34.03 -11.96 -7.99
C GLY A 514 33.27 -13.20 -7.51
N ILE A 515 32.89 -13.24 -6.22
CA ILE A 515 32.16 -14.38 -5.65
C ILE A 515 30.75 -14.38 -6.23
N ARG A 516 30.35 -15.56 -6.73
CA ARG A 516 29.02 -15.74 -7.29
C ARG A 516 27.95 -15.54 -6.22
N PRO A 517 26.99 -14.62 -6.43
CA PRO A 517 25.93 -14.37 -5.46
C PRO A 517 24.99 -15.57 -5.37
N THR A 518 24.39 -15.73 -4.21
CA THR A 518 23.41 -16.75 -3.86
C THR A 518 22.00 -16.16 -3.65
N HIS A 519 21.90 -14.86 -3.39
CA HIS A 519 20.67 -14.11 -3.25
C HIS A 519 19.87 -14.08 -4.56
N GLY A 520 18.56 -14.34 -4.49
CA GLY A 520 17.70 -14.53 -5.68
C GLY A 520 17.71 -13.36 -6.67
N ALA A 521 17.81 -12.12 -6.17
CA ALA A 521 17.87 -10.92 -7.02
C ALA A 521 19.19 -10.80 -7.82
N LEU A 522 20.27 -11.42 -7.32
CA LEU A 522 21.63 -11.28 -7.88
C LEU A 522 22.13 -12.57 -8.56
N PHE A 523 21.60 -13.73 -8.18
CA PHE A 523 22.07 -15.07 -8.58
C PHE A 523 22.22 -15.27 -10.10
N LYS A 524 21.45 -14.52 -10.92
CA LYS A 524 21.53 -14.57 -12.38
C LYS A 524 22.82 -13.94 -12.96
N TYR A 525 23.55 -13.14 -12.19
CA TYR A 525 24.74 -12.46 -12.64
C TYR A 525 26.01 -13.18 -12.15
N THR A 526 26.98 -13.32 -13.05
CA THR A 526 28.27 -13.95 -12.76
C THR A 526 29.40 -12.95 -12.61
N SER A 527 29.17 -11.68 -12.93
CA SER A 527 30.12 -10.59 -12.74
C SER A 527 29.39 -9.28 -12.44
N TRP A 528 30.08 -8.35 -11.80
CA TRP A 528 29.54 -7.01 -11.53
C TRP A 528 29.24 -6.24 -12.82
N ASP A 529 30.06 -6.39 -13.87
CA ASP A 529 29.81 -5.74 -15.16
C ASP A 529 28.52 -6.24 -15.84
N ALA A 530 28.21 -7.53 -15.71
CA ALA A 530 26.96 -8.08 -16.23
C ALA A 530 25.74 -7.52 -15.48
N LEU A 531 25.86 -7.37 -14.15
CA LEU A 531 24.85 -6.71 -13.31
C LEU A 531 24.69 -5.23 -13.70
N ARG A 532 25.80 -4.49 -13.79
CA ARG A 532 25.84 -3.08 -14.17
C ARG A 532 25.17 -2.84 -15.51
N LYS A 533 25.43 -3.69 -16.51
CA LYS A 533 24.82 -3.60 -17.84
C LYS A 533 23.30 -3.78 -17.83
N ASP A 534 22.75 -4.61 -16.93
CA ASP A 534 21.31 -4.89 -16.87
C ASP A 534 20.53 -3.89 -15.99
N VAL A 535 21.15 -3.38 -14.92
CA VAL A 535 20.46 -2.59 -13.88
C VAL A 535 20.74 -1.09 -13.98
N SER A 536 21.93 -0.68 -14.44
CA SER A 536 22.28 0.74 -14.54
C SER A 536 21.29 1.48 -15.44
N LYS A 537 20.99 2.74 -15.08
CA LYS A 537 19.97 3.60 -15.72
C LYS A 537 18.51 3.17 -15.54
N ARG A 538 18.22 1.94 -15.09
CA ARG A 538 16.86 1.49 -14.75
C ARG A 538 16.53 1.70 -13.28
N GLU A 539 17.53 1.60 -12.40
CA GLU A 539 17.37 1.85 -10.96
C GLU A 539 18.42 2.85 -10.49
N SER A 540 18.01 4.08 -10.18
CA SER A 540 18.95 5.14 -9.78
C SER A 540 19.65 4.84 -8.45
N ALA A 541 19.02 4.03 -7.58
CA ALA A 541 19.61 3.54 -6.34
C ALA A 541 20.84 2.65 -6.61
N PHE A 542 20.79 1.78 -7.64
CA PHE A 542 21.93 0.96 -8.05
C PHE A 542 23.13 1.84 -8.45
N ASP A 543 22.92 2.87 -9.29
CA ASP A 543 24.01 3.75 -9.75
C ASP A 543 24.66 4.55 -8.59
N ARG A 544 23.94 4.76 -7.47
CA ARG A 544 24.52 5.33 -6.24
C ARG A 544 25.35 4.32 -5.47
N ILE A 545 24.88 3.07 -5.38
CA ILE A 545 25.61 1.97 -4.73
C ILE A 545 26.87 1.60 -5.51
N ASP A 546 26.82 1.55 -6.84
CA ASP A 546 27.98 1.28 -7.71
C ASP A 546 29.12 2.28 -7.42
N ARG A 547 28.82 3.58 -7.45
CA ARG A 547 29.77 4.65 -7.10
C ARG A 547 30.27 4.59 -5.66
N MET A 548 29.46 4.07 -4.73
CA MET A 548 29.86 3.90 -3.33
C MET A 548 30.86 2.76 -3.19
N LEU A 549 30.64 1.65 -3.89
CA LEU A 549 31.56 0.50 -3.91
C LEU A 549 32.88 0.87 -4.59
N GLU A 550 32.84 1.66 -5.67
CA GLU A 550 34.04 2.25 -6.31
C GLU A 550 34.90 3.07 -5.33
N LYS A 551 34.27 3.76 -4.37
CA LYS A 551 34.96 4.54 -3.33
C LYS A 551 35.52 3.69 -2.18
N GLY A 552 35.42 2.36 -2.27
CA GLY A 552 36.03 1.45 -1.29
C GLY A 552 35.12 1.07 -0.13
N TYR A 553 33.79 1.14 -0.28
CA TYR A 553 32.84 0.64 0.72
C TYR A 553 32.95 -0.88 0.93
N SER A 554 33.07 -1.34 2.17
CA SER A 554 33.41 -2.73 2.53
C SER A 554 32.37 -3.41 3.44
N THR A 555 32.50 -4.73 3.59
CA THR A 555 31.70 -5.53 4.54
C THR A 555 31.83 -5.00 5.97
N MET A 556 33.02 -4.54 6.36
CA MET A 556 33.25 -3.98 7.70
C MET A 556 32.46 -2.69 7.93
N ASP A 557 32.34 -1.84 6.90
CA ASP A 557 31.56 -0.59 6.99
C ASP A 557 30.06 -0.88 7.14
N PHE A 558 29.60 -1.93 6.45
CA PHE A 558 28.22 -2.40 6.55
C PHE A 558 27.91 -2.97 7.93
N GLU A 559 28.71 -3.92 8.42
CA GLU A 559 28.50 -4.53 9.73
C GLU A 559 28.58 -3.49 10.86
N ARG A 560 29.48 -2.51 10.77
CA ARG A 560 29.54 -1.39 11.73
C ARG A 560 28.25 -0.57 11.75
N SER A 561 27.62 -0.38 10.60
CA SER A 561 26.35 0.34 10.49
C SER A 561 25.18 -0.51 10.99
N LEU A 562 25.22 -1.82 10.72
CA LEU A 562 24.22 -2.79 11.15
C LEU A 562 24.18 -2.91 12.69
N MET A 563 25.34 -2.88 13.35
CA MET A 563 25.43 -2.89 14.82
C MET A 563 24.75 -1.68 15.49
N LYS A 564 24.51 -0.58 14.75
CA LYS A 564 23.84 0.62 15.27
C LYS A 564 22.33 0.61 15.04
N LEU A 565 21.79 -0.39 14.35
CA LEU A 565 20.35 -0.53 14.17
C LEU A 565 19.64 -0.73 15.50
N ASP A 566 18.49 -0.09 15.65
CA ASP A 566 17.57 -0.35 16.75
C ASP A 566 16.81 -1.66 16.49
N GLN A 567 17.24 -2.71 17.18
CA GLN A 567 16.64 -4.05 17.12
C GLN A 567 15.28 -4.14 17.85
N ALA A 568 14.94 -3.16 18.69
CA ALA A 568 13.66 -3.14 19.39
C ALA A 568 12.52 -2.60 18.51
N GLY A 569 12.83 -2.05 17.33
CA GLY A 569 11.83 -1.48 16.40
C GLY A 569 11.18 -0.19 16.91
N LYS A 570 11.79 0.45 17.92
CA LYS A 570 11.29 1.66 18.60
C LYS A 570 11.94 2.95 18.11
N ALA A 571 12.88 2.84 17.19
CA ALA A 571 13.55 3.99 16.61
C ALA A 571 12.56 4.98 15.95
N PRO A 572 12.88 6.28 15.96
CA PRO A 572 12.04 7.31 15.32
C PRO A 572 11.91 7.09 13.81
N TYR A 573 12.95 6.55 13.17
CA TYR A 573 12.92 6.20 11.75
C TYR A 573 12.77 4.70 11.55
N LYS A 574 11.96 4.34 10.56
CA LYS A 574 11.79 2.96 10.11
C LYS A 574 12.08 2.89 8.62
N LEU A 575 12.84 1.88 8.19
CA LEU A 575 13.17 1.65 6.79
C LEU A 575 12.64 0.28 6.36
N GLY A 576 11.94 0.22 5.25
CA GLY A 576 11.49 -1.06 4.70
C GLY A 576 10.91 -0.93 3.31
N THR A 577 10.60 -2.07 2.70
CA THR A 577 9.96 -2.09 1.38
C THR A 577 8.46 -1.82 1.48
N VAL A 578 7.85 -1.35 0.40
CA VAL A 578 6.38 -1.21 0.29
C VAL A 578 5.68 -2.54 0.62
N VAL A 579 6.25 -3.67 0.18
CA VAL A 579 5.72 -5.02 0.46
C VAL A 579 5.65 -5.29 1.96
N ALA A 580 6.73 -4.99 2.70
CA ALA A 580 6.78 -5.19 4.14
C ALA A 580 5.79 -4.28 4.90
N ALA A 581 5.45 -3.12 4.31
CA ALA A 581 4.54 -2.16 4.92
C ALA A 581 3.04 -2.48 4.73
N LYS A 582 2.66 -3.43 3.85
CA LYS A 582 1.25 -3.74 3.49
C LYS A 582 0.29 -3.85 4.67
N ASN A 583 0.74 -4.41 5.80
CA ASN A 583 -0.13 -4.66 6.97
C ASN A 583 0.11 -3.68 8.12
N SER A 584 0.84 -2.59 7.87
CA SER A 584 1.17 -1.57 8.86
C SER A 584 0.51 -0.25 8.53
N GLU A 585 0.10 0.49 9.56
CA GLU A 585 -0.32 1.88 9.44
C GLU A 585 0.60 2.72 10.32
N VAL A 586 1.05 3.87 9.79
CA VAL A 586 2.04 4.71 10.46
C VAL A 586 1.67 6.18 10.36
N ASN A 587 2.14 6.98 11.31
CA ASN A 587 1.78 8.39 11.38
C ASN A 587 2.36 9.20 10.21
N SER A 588 3.60 8.90 9.83
CA SER A 588 4.34 9.58 8.77
C SER A 588 5.01 8.57 7.84
N VAL A 589 4.85 8.77 6.53
CA VAL A 589 5.50 7.98 5.47
C VAL A 589 6.29 8.91 4.57
N MET A 590 7.47 8.47 4.16
CA MET A 590 8.19 9.03 3.02
C MET A 590 8.32 7.97 1.94
N LEU A 591 7.82 8.27 0.74
CA LEU A 591 8.11 7.50 -0.45
C LEU A 591 9.43 7.96 -1.01
N ALA A 592 10.39 7.05 -1.11
CA ALA A 592 11.67 7.32 -1.73
C ALA A 592 11.52 7.58 -3.25
N PRO A 593 12.44 8.35 -3.87
CA PRO A 593 12.28 8.81 -5.26
C PRO A 593 12.41 7.68 -6.30
N GLU A 594 13.20 6.66 -6.00
CA GLU A 594 13.43 5.46 -6.81
C GLU A 594 12.18 4.60 -6.98
N LEU A 595 11.13 4.76 -6.15
CA LEU A 595 9.82 4.17 -6.43
C LEU A 595 9.32 4.59 -7.82
N LEU A 596 9.66 5.80 -8.25
CA LEU A 596 9.30 6.35 -9.56
C LEU A 596 10.29 5.95 -10.66
N ASP A 597 11.41 5.28 -10.35
CA ASP A 597 12.28 4.70 -11.38
C ASP A 597 11.61 3.49 -12.05
N SER A 598 10.73 2.80 -11.30
CA SER A 598 10.04 1.60 -11.76
C SER A 598 8.97 1.95 -12.80
N SER A 599 9.35 1.98 -14.08
CA SER A 599 8.39 2.14 -15.18
C SER A 599 8.76 1.20 -16.31
N GLY A 600 8.15 0.01 -16.29
CA GLY A 600 8.18 -0.85 -17.47
C GLY A 600 7.37 -0.24 -18.60
N SER A 601 7.51 -0.80 -19.80
CA SER A 601 6.86 -0.27 -21.00
C SER A 601 5.41 -0.71 -21.14
N ASP A 602 5.01 -1.80 -20.49
CA ASP A 602 3.69 -2.40 -20.68
C ASP A 602 2.66 -2.01 -19.61
N ARG A 603 1.40 -2.33 -19.87
CA ARG A 603 0.26 -2.03 -18.98
C ARG A 603 0.40 -2.65 -17.59
N LEU A 604 0.93 -3.86 -17.47
CA LEU A 604 1.05 -4.56 -16.19
C LEU A 604 2.17 -3.95 -15.34
N ASP A 605 3.30 -3.60 -15.95
CA ASP A 605 4.39 -2.93 -15.28
C ASP A 605 3.99 -1.54 -14.79
N ALA A 606 3.24 -0.78 -15.60
CA ALA A 606 2.68 0.52 -15.19
C ALA A 606 1.69 0.36 -14.01
N ALA A 607 0.75 -0.59 -14.10
CA ALA A 607 -0.18 -0.88 -13.02
C ALA A 607 0.53 -1.30 -11.72
N ARG A 608 1.60 -2.10 -11.83
CA ARG A 608 2.45 -2.51 -10.71
C ARG A 608 3.17 -1.31 -10.05
N ALA A 609 3.71 -0.40 -10.85
CA ALA A 609 4.36 0.81 -10.36
C ALA A 609 3.37 1.71 -9.62
N PHE A 610 2.18 1.94 -10.19
CA PHE A 610 1.13 2.72 -9.54
C PHE A 610 0.66 2.06 -8.24
N ALA A 611 0.48 0.73 -8.25
CA ALA A 611 0.09 0.01 -7.05
C ALA A 611 1.12 0.11 -5.92
N ALA A 612 2.42 0.17 -6.25
CA ALA A 612 3.49 0.35 -5.28
C ALA A 612 3.41 1.72 -4.58
N VAL A 613 3.32 2.79 -5.38
CA VAL A 613 3.24 4.16 -4.88
C VAL A 613 1.94 4.38 -4.10
N TYR A 614 0.81 3.88 -4.62
CA TYR A 614 -0.49 3.91 -3.94
C TYR A 614 -0.44 3.17 -2.60
N THR A 615 0.06 1.94 -2.60
CA THR A 615 0.14 1.10 -1.39
C THR A 615 1.00 1.75 -0.32
N GLY A 616 2.15 2.30 -0.70
CA GLY A 616 3.05 2.99 0.22
C GLY A 616 2.44 4.28 0.75
N GLY A 617 1.91 5.14 -0.13
CA GLY A 617 1.38 6.44 0.23
C GLY A 617 0.19 6.35 1.20
N THR A 618 -0.70 5.39 0.94
CA THR A 618 -1.91 5.17 1.75
C THR A 618 -1.67 4.55 3.13
N ARG A 619 -0.42 4.21 3.48
CA ARG A 619 -0.04 3.82 4.86
C ARG A 619 0.04 5.02 5.81
N ALA A 620 0.22 6.23 5.27
CA ALA A 620 0.28 7.45 6.05
C ALA A 620 -1.08 7.79 6.64
N ARG A 621 -1.14 7.94 7.96
CA ARG A 621 -2.33 8.48 8.64
C ARG A 621 -2.34 10.00 8.61
N HIS A 622 -1.18 10.63 8.79
CA HIS A 622 -1.15 12.06 9.06
C HIS A 622 -0.15 12.84 8.23
N GLN A 623 0.94 12.23 7.80
CA GLN A 623 1.93 12.90 6.95
C GLN A 623 2.41 11.96 5.86
N LEU A 624 2.40 12.44 4.63
CA LEU A 624 2.98 11.77 3.48
C LEU A 624 3.99 12.68 2.80
N TYR A 625 5.22 12.21 2.61
CA TYR A 625 6.23 12.85 1.77
C TYR A 625 6.31 12.11 0.44
N VAL A 626 6.14 12.84 -0.67
CA VAL A 626 6.10 12.27 -2.02
C VAL A 626 7.05 13.03 -2.95
N PRO A 627 7.76 12.36 -3.88
CA PRO A 627 8.54 13.07 -4.88
C PRO A 627 7.66 14.04 -5.70
N GLY A 628 8.16 15.25 -5.94
CA GLY A 628 7.39 16.35 -6.54
C GLY A 628 6.99 16.16 -8.01
N HIS A 629 7.65 15.26 -8.73
CA HIS A 629 7.38 14.95 -10.14
C HIS A 629 6.41 13.77 -10.31
N LEU A 630 5.64 13.43 -9.26
CA LEU A 630 4.72 12.29 -9.27
C LEU A 630 3.69 12.35 -10.42
N GLN A 631 3.09 13.53 -10.63
CA GLN A 631 2.02 13.70 -11.61
C GLN A 631 2.54 13.57 -13.05
N ASP A 632 3.68 14.21 -13.34
CA ASP A 632 4.37 14.09 -14.63
C ASP A 632 4.77 12.63 -14.88
N TRP A 633 5.36 11.98 -13.87
CA TRP A 633 5.75 10.59 -13.94
C TRP A 633 4.56 9.64 -14.19
N ALA A 634 3.44 9.86 -13.50
CA ALA A 634 2.25 9.03 -13.67
C ALA A 634 1.70 9.17 -15.10
N SER A 635 1.65 10.39 -15.61
CA SER A 635 1.21 10.71 -16.98
C SER A 635 2.12 10.05 -18.02
N ASP A 636 3.44 10.20 -17.89
CA ASP A 636 4.44 9.62 -18.79
C ASP A 636 4.43 8.08 -18.76
N THR A 637 4.21 7.49 -17.59
CA THR A 637 4.13 6.04 -17.43
C THR A 637 2.86 5.49 -18.07
N ALA A 638 1.72 6.14 -17.87
CA ALA A 638 0.47 5.75 -18.52
C ALA A 638 0.52 5.94 -20.04
N ALA A 639 1.13 7.02 -20.54
CA ALA A 639 1.32 7.26 -21.96
C ALA A 639 2.15 6.16 -22.64
N ARG A 640 3.27 5.74 -22.01
CA ARG A 640 4.10 4.64 -22.50
C ARG A 640 3.32 3.32 -22.54
N ALA A 641 2.58 2.99 -21.49
CA ALA A 641 1.76 1.79 -21.41
C ALA A 641 0.59 1.73 -22.42
N ARG A 642 0.13 2.88 -22.93
CA ARG A 642 -0.86 2.94 -24.01
C ARG A 642 -0.26 2.71 -25.39
N CYS A 643 1.05 2.94 -25.54
CA CYS A 643 1.76 2.78 -26.81
C CYS A 643 2.38 1.38 -27.00
N SER A 644 2.46 0.59 -25.92
CA SER A 644 2.88 -0.82 -25.92
C SER A 644 1.71 -1.76 -26.22
#